data_AF-A0A817CQE2-F1
#
_entry.id   AF-A0A817CQE2-F1
#
_cell.length_a   1.000
_cell.length_b   1.000
_cell.length_c   1.000
_cell.angle_alpha   90.00
_cell.angle_beta   90.00
_cell.angle_gamma   90.00
#
_symmetry.space_group_name_H-M   'P 1'
#
loop_
_entity.id
_entity.type
_entity.pdbx_description
1 polymer ?
#
loop_
_entity_poly.entity_id
_entity_poly.type
_entity_poly.pdbx_seq_one_letter_code
_entity_poly.pdbx_strand_id
1 'polypeptide(L)'
;MTLYVILIVHQYPLRLMTIVDQLSTSKQPTSAPLPPLSVTKTTISSSAKIVELPKIQLQRFEMDSRKRRNPSAQLPKQHISVPNQPQPSSPSASTATPRPLVPIEVIKFLPLTIFDFNGSSDYYEHMSPFIDTSALHLICIHTADFHQTTPASIEDIFNGKFDILSSNTITQLFQLLQLLCEKATKTRAIMILPVATCIDLYDKRSNEDKIEALEKINNFFKFYLQYRIDRIKHEMDSIHSLNTISSSLSDRLKTYTALLNINIQIEPCQSISSLTFQGIDELNRTIQRCVLTQKPIFPYVDRILPTLWAETNQYIESLAEFLPVPYLLWENYTDRVISKHGLAHLINDITLSLHDEGKILILNEISTTDRVVFLRPSWLTDLLYNLFRHDILTTYLDYEKNEIFSLTNLSESNFQTYKKEFLQYGLLHSDLLRSLWFGLLHKKEYFYHLWLTIMRFLLIAYPKMSKGQLKRLVHVQTPDPLLKSEKKSDRLIDIKQNPDVREEIKFDYAIVPYYLPLINQNERQDEMKHFTNGLKNIIIVRYSSQSLPLGLFHRFSVSAILRLNIIYKKHWNNFILGEHEEKDVRFLMETDHRTYVICHCGTNIVEQSLEEIWNILMPILNHFEIILTNLAPSNLFDRSVQCPHCKEFSFMGEWTTPKELQCIKMKACLLCGQNVDTARLVQPNESKRRSEELLRRIRERHAKNTIKVSDDVQQTISTAAAATTTTTTTTTTHLLVSPV
;
A
#
# COMPACT_ATOMS: atom_id res chain seq x y z
N MET A 1 19.82 1.57 -29.21
CA MET A 1 18.67 0.86 -28.62
C MET A 1 19.04 0.58 -27.18
N THR A 2 18.24 1.08 -26.25
CA THR A 2 18.49 0.90 -24.82
C THR A 2 17.27 0.18 -24.26
N LEU A 3 17.50 -0.93 -23.55
CA LEU A 3 16.46 -1.88 -23.17
C LEU A 3 16.40 -1.97 -21.65
N TYR A 4 15.53 -1.21 -21.01
CA TYR A 4 15.44 -1.25 -19.54
C TYR A 4 14.38 -2.26 -19.11
N VAL A 5 14.74 -3.11 -18.14
CA VAL A 5 13.82 -4.07 -17.52
C VAL A 5 14.00 -4.02 -16.02
N ILE A 6 12.89 -3.94 -15.30
CA ILE A 6 12.87 -4.11 -13.85
C ILE A 6 12.80 -5.60 -13.55
N LEU A 7 13.78 -6.10 -12.81
CA LEU A 7 13.80 -7.42 -12.21
C LEU A 7 13.48 -7.27 -10.73
N ILE A 8 12.45 -7.97 -10.26
CA ILE A 8 12.16 -8.05 -8.83
C ILE A 8 12.48 -9.47 -8.37
N VAL A 9 13.41 -9.58 -7.42
CA VAL A 9 13.88 -10.86 -6.89
C VAL A 9 13.20 -11.14 -5.56
N HIS A 10 12.63 -12.33 -5.46
CA HIS A 10 11.95 -12.85 -4.28
C HIS A 10 12.64 -14.15 -3.85
N GLN A 11 13.24 -14.22 -2.66
CA GLN A 11 14.04 -15.38 -2.21
C GLN A 11 13.29 -16.21 -1.15
N TYR A 12 13.27 -17.55 -1.29
CA TYR A 12 12.55 -18.47 -0.39
C TYR A 12 13.29 -19.77 -0.09
N PRO A 13 13.35 -20.26 1.16
CA PRO A 13 13.01 -19.55 2.39
C PRO A 13 14.10 -18.52 2.73
N LEU A 14 13.74 -17.53 3.54
CA LEU A 14 14.70 -16.60 4.13
C LEU A 14 15.65 -17.38 5.08
N ARG A 15 16.79 -17.85 4.57
CA ARG A 15 17.89 -18.32 5.42
C ARG A 15 18.80 -17.12 5.69
N LEU A 16 18.57 -16.43 6.80
CA LEU A 16 19.64 -15.64 7.39
C LEU A 16 20.74 -16.63 7.74
N MET A 17 21.91 -16.49 7.10
CA MET A 17 23.11 -17.19 7.52
C MET A 17 23.50 -16.69 8.92
N THR A 18 22.89 -17.24 9.97
CA THR A 18 23.51 -17.25 11.29
C THR A 18 24.71 -18.17 11.19
N ILE A 19 25.87 -17.60 10.86
CA ILE A 19 27.19 -18.26 10.88
C ILE A 19 27.56 -18.78 12.30
N VAL A 20 26.70 -18.57 13.31
CA VAL A 20 26.97 -18.92 14.71
C VAL A 20 26.74 -20.40 15.02
N ASP A 21 25.90 -21.13 14.29
CA ASP A 21 25.53 -22.52 14.68
C ASP A 21 26.46 -23.63 14.15
N GLN A 22 27.50 -23.29 13.37
CA GLN A 22 28.51 -24.28 12.94
C GLN A 22 29.77 -24.33 13.82
N LEU A 23 29.85 -23.53 14.89
CA LEU A 23 30.98 -23.58 15.84
C LEU A 23 30.68 -24.29 17.18
N SER A 24 29.45 -24.77 17.39
CA SER A 24 29.01 -25.35 18.67
C SER A 24 28.72 -26.86 18.60
N THR A 25 29.39 -27.61 17.73
CA THR A 25 29.37 -29.09 17.78
C THR A 25 30.76 -29.71 17.58
N SER A 26 31.76 -29.28 18.36
CA SER A 26 32.88 -30.17 18.69
C SER A 26 32.61 -30.86 20.03
N LYS A 27 32.19 -32.12 19.97
CA LYS A 27 32.10 -33.03 21.12
C LYS A 27 33.45 -33.08 21.85
N GLN A 28 33.46 -32.74 23.15
CA GLN A 28 34.56 -33.07 24.06
C GLN A 28 34.67 -34.60 24.19
N PRO A 29 35.85 -35.21 24.03
CA PRO A 29 36.12 -36.55 24.53
C PRO A 29 36.56 -36.50 26.00
N THR A 30 36.15 -37.54 26.70
CA THR A 30 36.40 -37.91 28.08
C THR A 30 37.89 -37.95 28.46
N SER A 31 38.14 -37.56 29.71
CA SER A 31 39.42 -37.46 30.41
C SER A 31 40.15 -38.80 30.58
N ALA A 32 41.44 -38.83 30.24
CA ALA A 32 42.46 -39.67 30.87
C ALA A 32 43.82 -38.94 30.84
N PRO A 33 44.67 -39.06 31.88
CA PRO A 33 45.85 -38.21 32.03
C PRO A 33 47.09 -38.87 31.42
N LEU A 34 47.87 -38.13 30.61
CA LEU A 34 49.20 -38.55 30.17
C LEU A 34 50.19 -37.34 30.06
N PRO A 35 51.51 -37.62 30.14
CA PRO A 35 52.56 -36.77 30.75
C PRO A 35 53.22 -35.80 29.73
N PRO A 36 54.23 -34.98 30.13
CA PRO A 36 54.59 -33.80 29.36
C PRO A 36 55.62 -34.04 28.25
N LEU A 37 55.65 -33.07 27.34
CA LEU A 37 56.68 -32.72 26.34
C LEU A 37 56.73 -33.52 25.03
N SER A 38 56.55 -32.84 23.89
CA SER A 38 57.69 -32.39 23.06
C SER A 38 57.25 -31.66 21.79
N VAL A 39 58.03 -30.64 21.45
CA VAL A 39 57.95 -29.78 20.27
C VAL A 39 58.48 -30.54 19.06
N THR A 40 57.71 -30.59 17.95
CA THR A 40 58.32 -30.77 16.62
C THR A 40 57.54 -30.01 15.55
N LYS A 41 58.26 -29.16 14.81
CA LYS A 41 57.84 -28.51 13.57
C LYS A 41 57.80 -29.54 12.45
N THR A 42 56.76 -29.52 11.62
CA THR A 42 56.81 -30.15 10.30
C THR A 42 56.15 -29.26 9.26
N THR A 43 57.00 -28.81 8.33
CA THR A 43 56.70 -28.14 7.08
C THR A 43 56.09 -29.14 6.10
N ILE A 44 54.98 -28.80 5.44
CA ILE A 44 54.55 -29.48 4.21
C ILE A 44 54.24 -28.44 3.15
N SER A 45 54.99 -28.52 2.07
CA SER A 45 54.79 -27.86 0.78
C SER A 45 53.68 -28.54 0.00
N SER A 46 52.80 -27.78 -0.65
CA SER A 46 52.14 -28.25 -1.86
C SER A 46 51.98 -27.10 -2.87
N SER A 47 52.70 -27.27 -3.97
CA SER A 47 52.56 -26.55 -5.22
C SER A 47 51.25 -26.93 -5.90
N ALA A 48 50.38 -25.96 -6.15
CA ALA A 48 49.30 -26.09 -7.12
C ALA A 48 49.24 -24.82 -7.98
N LYS A 49 49.25 -25.03 -9.30
CA LYS A 49 49.18 -23.99 -10.33
C LYS A 49 47.90 -23.17 -10.16
N ILE A 50 48.06 -21.86 -9.98
CA ILE A 50 46.97 -20.88 -10.08
C ILE A 50 46.60 -20.79 -11.56
N VAL A 51 45.42 -21.31 -11.90
CA VAL A 51 44.77 -21.02 -13.19
C VAL A 51 44.11 -19.66 -13.04
N GLU A 52 44.53 -18.68 -13.85
CA GLU A 52 43.92 -17.35 -13.90
C GLU A 52 42.43 -17.47 -14.26
N LEU A 53 41.57 -17.03 -13.33
CA LEU A 53 40.14 -16.83 -13.54
C LEU A 53 39.90 -15.70 -14.56
N PRO A 54 38.87 -15.80 -15.42
CA PRO A 54 38.44 -14.68 -16.25
C PRO A 54 37.98 -13.54 -15.33
N LYS A 55 38.59 -12.36 -15.50
CA LYS A 55 38.22 -11.12 -14.80
C LYS A 55 36.77 -10.76 -15.14
N ILE A 56 35.85 -11.08 -14.24
CA ILE A 56 34.51 -10.48 -14.22
C ILE A 56 34.70 -9.07 -13.65
N GLN A 57 34.57 -8.06 -14.51
CA GLN A 57 34.59 -6.67 -14.09
C GLN A 57 33.20 -6.30 -13.55
N LEU A 58 32.93 -6.67 -12.29
CA LEU A 58 31.86 -6.04 -11.52
C LEU A 58 32.31 -4.59 -11.26
N GLN A 59 31.65 -3.62 -11.88
CA GLN A 59 31.79 -2.21 -11.49
C GLN A 59 31.15 -2.03 -10.10
N ARG A 60 31.93 -2.30 -9.06
CA ARG A 60 31.76 -1.69 -7.76
C ARG A 60 32.31 -0.27 -7.89
N PHE A 61 31.47 0.75 -7.70
CA PHE A 61 31.95 2.12 -7.59
C PHE A 61 32.69 2.28 -6.25
N GLU A 62 33.98 1.95 -6.26
CA GLU A 62 34.90 2.48 -5.25
C GLU A 62 35.31 3.89 -5.67
N MET A 63 34.99 4.84 -4.80
CA MET A 63 35.21 6.25 -5.03
C MET A 63 36.67 6.58 -4.73
N ASP A 64 37.56 6.37 -5.70
CA ASP A 64 38.96 6.76 -5.56
C ASP A 64 39.19 8.20 -6.05
N SER A 65 39.83 8.98 -5.18
CA SER A 65 39.98 10.42 -5.33
C SER A 65 41.35 10.75 -5.94
N ARG A 66 41.32 11.54 -7.02
CA ARG A 66 42.41 12.31 -7.69
C ARG A 66 42.89 11.74 -9.04
N LYS A 67 42.58 12.45 -10.15
CA LYS A 67 43.54 13.31 -10.91
C LYS A 67 42.91 13.87 -12.20
N ARG A 68 43.23 15.15 -12.46
CA ARG A 68 42.93 15.94 -13.66
C ARG A 68 43.77 15.51 -14.87
N ARG A 69 43.22 15.51 -16.09
CA ARG A 69 43.63 16.37 -17.24
C ARG A 69 42.89 16.07 -18.58
N ASN A 70 42.85 17.14 -19.37
CA ASN A 70 42.19 17.51 -20.63
C ASN A 70 42.15 16.56 -21.85
N PRO A 71 41.27 16.85 -22.84
CA PRO A 71 40.97 16.02 -24.00
C PRO A 71 41.66 16.48 -25.30
N SER A 72 41.82 15.57 -26.26
CA SER A 72 42.04 15.93 -27.67
C SER A 72 41.80 14.75 -28.63
N ALA A 73 41.05 15.05 -29.70
CA ALA A 73 41.13 14.46 -31.06
C ALA A 73 40.69 12.98 -31.21
N GLN A 74 40.09 12.49 -32.30
CA GLN A 74 39.68 12.99 -33.62
C GLN A 74 38.77 11.90 -34.23
N LEU A 75 37.75 12.30 -34.99
CA LEU A 75 36.93 11.42 -35.85
C LEU A 75 37.65 11.15 -37.18
N PRO A 76 37.41 9.98 -37.80
CA PRO A 76 37.34 9.93 -39.25
C PRO A 76 36.06 9.30 -39.80
N LYS A 77 35.61 9.92 -40.90
CA LYS A 77 34.49 9.59 -41.79
C LYS A 77 34.82 8.36 -42.66
N GLN A 78 33.81 7.53 -42.94
CA GLN A 78 33.76 6.64 -44.12
C GLN A 78 32.35 6.72 -44.69
N HIS A 79 32.16 7.37 -45.85
CA HIS A 79 32.17 6.85 -47.22
C HIS A 79 31.02 5.90 -47.56
N ILE A 80 30.07 6.46 -48.30
CA ILE A 80 28.88 5.87 -48.92
C ILE A 80 29.29 5.28 -50.27
N SER A 81 28.86 4.05 -50.56
CA SER A 81 28.77 3.53 -51.94
C SER A 81 27.62 2.52 -52.06
N VAL A 82 26.63 2.91 -52.87
CA VAL A 82 25.56 2.13 -53.51
C VAL A 82 26.02 2.03 -54.98
N PRO A 83 25.90 0.89 -55.72
CA PRO A 83 24.61 0.52 -56.31
C PRO A 83 24.40 -0.95 -56.75
N ASN A 84 23.12 -1.35 -56.87
CA ASN A 84 22.46 -1.72 -58.13
C ASN A 84 21.21 -2.59 -57.90
N GLN A 85 20.09 -2.15 -58.47
CA GLN A 85 18.88 -2.93 -58.71
C GLN A 85 19.06 -3.84 -59.94
N PRO A 86 18.29 -4.94 -60.00
CA PRO A 86 17.49 -5.16 -61.21
C PRO A 86 16.01 -5.48 -60.95
N GLN A 87 15.26 -5.30 -62.04
CA GLN A 87 13.83 -5.27 -62.29
C GLN A 87 13.03 -6.59 -62.09
N PRO A 88 11.67 -6.53 -62.20
CA PRO A 88 10.75 -7.45 -61.54
C PRO A 88 10.33 -8.66 -62.40
N SER A 89 10.00 -9.76 -61.74
CA SER A 89 9.26 -10.89 -62.31
C SER A 89 7.97 -11.16 -61.54
N SER A 90 6.93 -11.52 -62.31
CA SER A 90 5.52 -11.69 -61.98
C SER A 90 5.19 -13.04 -61.29
N PRO A 91 3.96 -13.23 -60.76
CA PRO A 91 3.71 -14.04 -59.57
C PRO A 91 3.39 -15.51 -59.87
N SER A 92 4.01 -16.42 -59.12
CA SER A 92 3.63 -17.82 -59.05
C SER A 92 3.12 -18.17 -57.65
N ALA A 93 1.96 -18.80 -57.58
CA ALA A 93 1.31 -19.28 -56.38
C ALA A 93 2.18 -20.29 -55.61
N SER A 94 2.32 -20.10 -54.28
CA SER A 94 2.87 -21.13 -53.39
C SER A 94 2.09 -21.22 -52.07
N THR A 95 1.49 -22.39 -51.89
CA THR A 95 1.36 -23.17 -50.66
C THR A 95 2.04 -22.59 -49.40
N ALA A 96 1.24 -22.49 -48.34
CA ALA A 96 1.66 -22.06 -47.01
C ALA A 96 2.81 -22.94 -46.46
N THR A 97 4.00 -22.36 -46.43
CA THR A 97 5.17 -22.88 -45.71
C THR A 97 5.21 -22.23 -44.31
N PRO A 98 5.73 -22.92 -43.28
CA PRO A 98 5.83 -22.36 -41.93
C PRO A 98 6.75 -21.13 -41.98
N ARG A 99 6.36 -20.05 -41.30
CA ARG A 99 7.23 -18.87 -41.14
C ARG A 99 8.60 -19.32 -40.62
N PRO A 100 9.71 -18.93 -41.26
CA PRO A 100 11.03 -19.10 -40.67
C PRO A 100 11.06 -18.36 -39.33
N LEU A 101 11.48 -19.04 -38.26
CA LEU A 101 11.94 -18.38 -37.04
C LEU A 101 13.12 -17.50 -37.45
N VAL A 102 12.86 -16.20 -37.61
CA VAL A 102 13.93 -15.19 -37.71
C VAL A 102 14.82 -15.42 -36.49
N PRO A 103 16.14 -15.64 -36.66
CA PRO A 103 17.04 -15.74 -35.53
C PRO A 103 16.85 -14.49 -34.67
N ILE A 104 16.38 -14.66 -33.44
CA ILE A 104 16.31 -13.56 -32.49
C ILE A 104 17.75 -13.09 -32.32
N GLU A 105 18.09 -11.93 -32.87
CA GLU A 105 19.39 -11.32 -32.66
C GLU A 105 19.59 -11.17 -31.15
N VAL A 106 20.59 -11.88 -30.63
CA VAL A 106 20.89 -11.85 -29.21
C VAL A 106 21.25 -10.42 -28.84
N ILE A 107 20.43 -9.80 -27.99
CA ILE A 107 20.74 -8.49 -27.41
C ILE A 107 22.09 -8.61 -26.70
N LYS A 108 23.10 -7.88 -27.18
CA LYS A 108 24.44 -7.87 -26.58
C LYS A 108 24.46 -7.24 -25.19
N PHE A 109 23.50 -6.38 -24.87
CA PHE A 109 23.41 -5.70 -23.57
C PHE A 109 21.96 -5.36 -23.20
N LEU A 110 21.45 -5.98 -22.13
CA LEU A 110 20.14 -5.70 -21.54
C LEU A 110 20.37 -5.00 -20.19
N PRO A 111 20.24 -3.67 -20.07
CA PRO A 111 20.34 -3.01 -18.78
C PRO A 111 19.19 -3.43 -17.85
N LEU A 112 19.55 -3.94 -16.68
CA LEU A 112 18.63 -4.45 -15.68
C LEU A 112 18.66 -3.57 -14.43
N THR A 113 17.48 -3.21 -13.93
CA THR A 113 17.32 -2.65 -12.58
C THR A 113 16.81 -3.77 -11.68
N ILE A 114 17.60 -4.18 -10.69
CA ILE A 114 17.25 -5.30 -9.80
C ILE A 114 16.83 -4.75 -8.44
N PHE A 115 15.60 -5.07 -8.02
CA PHE A 115 15.13 -4.86 -6.66
C PHE A 115 15.06 -6.20 -5.93
N ASP A 116 15.84 -6.35 -4.86
CA ASP A 116 15.78 -7.51 -3.97
C ASP A 116 15.15 -7.10 -2.64
N PHE A 117 13.99 -7.70 -2.34
CA PHE A 117 13.27 -7.46 -1.09
C PHE A 117 13.48 -8.59 -0.07
N ASN A 118 14.50 -9.43 -0.27
CA ASN A 118 14.93 -10.51 0.60
C ASN A 118 13.80 -11.53 0.91
N GLY A 119 12.73 -11.56 0.13
CA GLY A 119 11.59 -12.47 0.31
C GLY A 119 10.73 -12.27 1.58
N SER A 120 11.11 -11.38 2.52
CA SER A 120 10.32 -11.18 3.74
C SER A 120 9.02 -10.43 3.45
N SER A 121 7.93 -10.96 4.01
CA SER A 121 6.61 -10.31 3.99
C SER A 121 6.62 -8.90 4.55
N ASP A 122 7.52 -8.63 5.49
CA ASP A 122 7.65 -7.33 6.17
C ASP A 122 8.05 -6.23 5.20
N TYR A 123 8.89 -6.53 4.21
CA TYR A 123 9.31 -5.54 3.23
C TYR A 123 8.20 -5.25 2.22
N TYR A 124 7.40 -6.24 1.82
CA TYR A 124 6.34 -6.01 0.82
C TYR A 124 5.29 -5.00 1.28
N GLU A 125 5.01 -4.95 2.57
CA GLU A 125 4.08 -3.98 3.14
C GLU A 125 4.47 -2.54 2.77
N HIS A 126 5.76 -2.21 2.90
CA HIS A 126 6.27 -0.85 2.74
C HIS A 126 6.82 -0.60 1.33
N MET A 127 7.24 -1.66 0.64
CA MET A 127 7.80 -1.63 -0.71
C MET A 127 6.77 -1.88 -1.81
N SER A 128 5.48 -2.03 -1.48
CA SER A 128 4.42 -2.18 -2.49
C SER A 128 4.40 -1.13 -3.62
N PRO A 129 4.89 0.12 -3.45
CA PRO A 129 5.02 1.07 -4.56
C PRO A 129 6.10 0.71 -5.59
N PHE A 130 7.07 -0.13 -5.22
CA PHE A 130 8.14 -0.62 -6.11
C PHE A 130 7.76 -1.92 -6.81
N ILE A 131 6.68 -2.58 -6.39
CA ILE A 131 6.14 -3.76 -7.05
C ILE A 131 5.33 -3.28 -8.25
N ASP A 132 6.04 -3.13 -9.37
CA ASP A 132 5.44 -2.82 -10.66
C ASP A 132 5.09 -4.11 -11.40
N THR A 133 3.92 -4.09 -12.00
CA THR A 133 3.40 -5.14 -12.88
C THR A 133 4.04 -5.17 -14.26
N SER A 134 4.80 -4.13 -14.61
CA SER A 134 5.70 -4.11 -15.77
C SER A 134 7.10 -4.65 -15.45
N ALA A 135 7.29 -5.29 -14.28
CA ALA A 135 8.51 -5.99 -13.92
C ALA A 135 8.47 -7.48 -14.27
N LEU A 136 9.66 -8.07 -14.42
CA LEU A 136 9.86 -9.51 -14.43
C LEU A 136 10.10 -9.99 -12.99
N HIS A 137 9.19 -10.81 -12.47
CA HIS A 137 9.27 -11.32 -11.10
C HIS A 137 10.04 -12.65 -11.05
N LEU A 138 11.22 -12.63 -10.45
CA LEU A 138 12.04 -13.82 -10.21
C LEU A 138 11.71 -14.37 -8.84
N ILE A 139 11.19 -15.59 -8.79
CA ILE A 139 10.90 -16.29 -7.54
C ILE A 139 11.98 -17.35 -7.35
N CYS A 140 12.99 -17.02 -6.57
CA CYS A 140 14.09 -17.89 -6.20
C CYS A 140 13.65 -18.84 -5.07
N ILE A 141 13.62 -20.13 -5.36
CA ILE A 141 13.15 -21.17 -4.44
C ILE A 141 14.33 -22.08 -4.11
N HIS A 142 14.62 -22.25 -2.83
CA HIS A 142 15.63 -23.19 -2.35
C HIS A 142 15.09 -24.61 -2.51
N THR A 143 15.61 -25.31 -3.52
CA THR A 143 15.04 -26.57 -4.02
C THR A 143 14.89 -27.62 -2.91
N ALA A 144 15.92 -27.77 -2.07
CA ALA A 144 15.92 -28.77 -1.00
C ALA A 144 14.91 -28.48 0.11
N ASP A 145 14.65 -27.20 0.39
CA ASP A 145 13.75 -26.80 1.47
C ASP A 145 12.31 -26.92 1.00
N PHE A 146 12.04 -26.47 -0.22
CA PHE A 146 10.74 -26.65 -0.85
C PHE A 146 10.37 -28.13 -0.90
N HIS A 147 11.23 -28.97 -1.47
CA HIS A 147 10.96 -30.41 -1.60
C HIS A 147 10.70 -31.12 -0.26
N GLN A 148 11.39 -30.71 0.81
CA GLN A 148 11.20 -31.28 2.16
C GLN A 148 9.94 -30.76 2.87
N THR A 149 9.54 -29.51 2.60
CA THR A 149 8.43 -28.85 3.29
C THR A 149 7.11 -28.94 2.52
N THR A 150 7.12 -29.50 1.31
CA THR A 150 5.93 -29.77 0.51
C THR A 150 5.50 -31.23 0.62
N PRO A 151 4.18 -31.52 0.60
CA PRO A 151 3.67 -32.88 0.50
C PRO A 151 4.17 -33.56 -0.79
N ALA A 152 4.13 -34.91 -0.79
CA ALA A 152 4.51 -35.70 -1.96
C ALA A 152 3.64 -35.35 -3.19
N SER A 153 2.34 -35.18 -2.99
CA SER A 153 1.42 -34.67 -4.00
C SER A 153 1.16 -33.18 -3.78
N ILE A 154 1.53 -32.35 -4.75
CA ILE A 154 1.24 -30.91 -4.74
C ILE A 154 -0.28 -30.64 -4.75
N GLU A 155 -1.07 -31.54 -5.33
CA GLU A 155 -2.53 -31.43 -5.35
C GLU A 155 -3.13 -31.42 -3.93
N ASP A 156 -2.48 -32.07 -2.97
CA ASP A 156 -2.95 -32.11 -1.58
C ASP A 156 -2.97 -30.71 -0.95
N ILE A 157 -2.08 -29.80 -1.37
CA ILE A 157 -2.08 -28.39 -0.98
C ILE A 157 -3.38 -27.71 -1.43
N PHE A 158 -3.74 -27.87 -2.70
CA PHE A 158 -4.88 -27.16 -3.31
C PHE A 158 -6.23 -27.80 -3.01
N ASN A 159 -6.24 -29.10 -2.69
CA ASN A 159 -7.42 -29.85 -2.26
C ASN A 159 -7.70 -29.71 -0.74
N GLY A 160 -6.92 -28.88 -0.02
CA GLY A 160 -7.08 -28.67 1.42
C GLY A 160 -6.72 -29.87 2.30
N LYS A 161 -6.03 -30.87 1.73
CA LYS A 161 -5.51 -32.04 2.48
C LYS A 161 -4.20 -31.73 3.20
N PHE A 162 -3.51 -30.66 2.80
CA PHE A 162 -2.31 -30.16 3.44
C PHE A 162 -2.59 -28.79 4.06
N ASP A 163 -2.28 -28.65 5.36
CA ASP A 163 -2.38 -27.37 6.05
C ASP A 163 -1.25 -26.44 5.59
N ILE A 164 -1.58 -25.44 4.77
CA ILE A 164 -0.63 -24.44 4.26
C ILE A 164 0.12 -23.75 5.42
N LEU A 165 -0.54 -23.54 6.57
CA LEU A 165 0.06 -22.87 7.73
C LEU A 165 1.16 -23.70 8.39
N SER A 166 1.21 -25.01 8.13
CA SER A 166 2.28 -25.88 8.61
C SER A 166 3.63 -25.65 7.91
N SER A 167 3.63 -24.97 6.75
CA SER A 167 4.84 -24.65 5.98
C SER A 167 4.96 -23.15 5.74
N ASN A 168 5.95 -22.53 6.39
CA ASN A 168 6.26 -21.12 6.21
C ASN A 168 6.59 -20.79 4.75
N THR A 169 7.38 -21.65 4.09
CA THR A 169 7.75 -21.49 2.67
C THR A 169 6.52 -21.43 1.77
N ILE A 170 5.58 -22.38 1.93
CA ILE A 170 4.36 -22.42 1.13
C ILE A 170 3.48 -21.22 1.44
N THR A 171 3.28 -20.89 2.73
CA THR A 171 2.50 -19.72 3.15
C THR A 171 3.01 -18.43 2.52
N GLN A 172 4.33 -18.18 2.59
CA GLN A 172 4.94 -16.98 2.02
C GLN A 172 4.81 -16.94 0.49
N LEU A 173 4.96 -18.09 -0.19
CA LEU A 173 4.81 -18.17 -1.64
C LEU A 173 3.36 -17.89 -2.07
N PHE A 174 2.36 -18.40 -1.34
CA PHE A 174 0.95 -18.07 -1.56
C PHE A 174 0.68 -16.57 -1.38
N GLN A 175 1.21 -15.97 -0.32
CA GLN A 175 1.05 -14.54 -0.05
C GLN A 175 1.67 -13.68 -1.15
N LEU A 176 2.87 -14.03 -1.62
CA LEU A 176 3.51 -13.34 -2.73
C LEU A 176 2.68 -13.46 -4.00
N LEU A 177 2.31 -14.68 -4.39
CA LEU A 177 1.53 -14.89 -5.62
C LEU A 177 0.19 -14.16 -5.60
N GLN A 178 -0.47 -14.13 -4.44
CA GLN A 178 -1.70 -13.39 -4.24
C GLN A 178 -1.45 -11.87 -4.39
N LEU A 179 -0.41 -11.32 -3.75
CA LEU A 179 -0.01 -9.91 -3.88
C LEU A 179 0.29 -9.52 -5.33
N LEU A 180 1.04 -10.37 -6.04
CA LEU A 180 1.40 -10.20 -7.44
C LEU A 180 0.15 -10.19 -8.34
N CYS A 181 -0.78 -11.13 -8.14
CA CYS A 181 -2.05 -11.17 -8.84
C CYS A 181 -2.90 -9.91 -8.57
N GLU A 182 -2.86 -9.39 -7.34
CA GLU A 182 -3.63 -8.21 -6.97
C GLU A 182 -3.15 -6.94 -7.67
N LYS A 183 -1.83 -6.76 -7.72
CA LYS A 183 -1.20 -5.65 -8.43
C LYS A 183 -1.45 -5.73 -9.93
N ALA A 184 -1.42 -6.94 -10.51
CA ALA A 184 -1.57 -7.21 -11.96
C ALA A 184 -2.85 -6.65 -12.60
N THR A 185 -3.85 -6.20 -11.84
CA THR A 185 -5.03 -5.55 -12.42
C THR A 185 -4.75 -4.25 -13.16
N LYS A 186 -3.69 -3.52 -12.82
CA LYS A 186 -3.35 -2.26 -13.50
C LYS A 186 -2.89 -2.47 -14.93
N THR A 187 -1.96 -3.40 -15.17
CA THR A 187 -1.44 -3.75 -16.50
C THR A 187 -2.24 -4.85 -17.19
N ARG A 188 -3.10 -5.56 -16.44
CA ARG A 188 -3.79 -6.80 -16.86
C ARG A 188 -2.84 -7.94 -17.24
N ALA A 189 -1.56 -7.85 -16.90
CA ALA A 189 -0.58 -8.87 -17.22
C ALA A 189 0.55 -8.87 -16.18
N ILE A 190 1.09 -10.06 -15.91
CA ILE A 190 2.23 -10.25 -15.04
C ILE A 190 3.08 -11.42 -15.51
N MET A 191 4.40 -11.30 -15.36
CA MET A 191 5.35 -12.34 -15.73
C MET A 191 6.13 -12.84 -14.52
N ILE A 192 6.10 -14.15 -14.31
CA ILE A 192 6.76 -14.83 -13.21
C ILE A 192 7.75 -15.85 -13.78
N LEU A 193 8.99 -15.79 -13.30
CA LEU A 193 10.05 -16.74 -13.61
C LEU A 193 10.48 -17.45 -12.32
N PRO A 194 10.02 -18.68 -12.08
CA PRO A 194 10.52 -19.50 -10.98
C PRO A 194 11.98 -19.89 -11.23
N VAL A 195 12.80 -19.79 -10.19
CA VAL A 195 14.22 -20.14 -10.24
C VAL A 195 14.53 -21.09 -9.08
N ALA A 196 14.79 -22.35 -9.40
CA ALA A 196 15.24 -23.34 -8.42
C ALA A 196 16.72 -23.13 -8.11
N THR A 197 17.02 -22.77 -6.87
CA THR A 197 18.37 -22.49 -6.37
C THR A 197 18.90 -23.66 -5.55
N CYS A 198 20.23 -23.68 -5.32
CA CYS A 198 20.92 -24.70 -4.53
C CYS A 198 20.71 -26.12 -5.06
N ILE A 199 20.64 -26.28 -6.39
CA ILE A 199 20.46 -27.59 -7.03
C ILE A 199 21.68 -28.50 -6.85
N ASP A 200 22.84 -27.93 -6.56
CA ASP A 200 24.09 -28.65 -6.25
C ASP A 200 23.97 -29.51 -4.98
N LEU A 201 23.04 -29.19 -4.07
CA LEU A 201 22.73 -30.06 -2.93
C LEU A 201 22.15 -31.42 -3.35
N TYR A 202 21.66 -31.52 -4.58
CA TYR A 202 21.18 -32.77 -5.19
C TYR A 202 22.24 -33.48 -6.03
N ASP A 203 23.42 -32.91 -6.25
CA ASP A 203 24.48 -33.58 -7.01
C ASP A 203 25.02 -34.83 -6.28
N LYS A 204 24.77 -34.93 -4.97
CA LYS A 204 25.02 -36.12 -4.14
C LYS A 204 23.85 -37.11 -4.10
N ARG A 205 22.70 -36.75 -4.68
CA ARG A 205 21.47 -37.56 -4.73
C ARG A 205 21.29 -38.15 -6.13
N SER A 206 20.23 -38.94 -6.32
CA SER A 206 19.90 -39.44 -7.66
C SER A 206 19.49 -38.26 -8.57
N ASN A 207 19.76 -38.37 -9.87
CA ASN A 207 19.23 -37.39 -10.85
C ASN A 207 17.69 -37.38 -10.85
N GLU A 208 17.06 -38.50 -10.49
CA GLU A 208 15.61 -38.65 -10.36
C GLU A 208 15.05 -37.72 -9.27
N ASP A 209 15.69 -37.65 -8.10
CA ASP A 209 15.28 -36.76 -7.00
C ASP A 209 15.34 -35.28 -7.41
N LYS A 210 16.34 -34.91 -8.21
CA LYS A 210 16.52 -33.56 -8.74
C LYS A 210 15.39 -33.22 -9.72
N ILE A 211 15.08 -34.12 -10.63
CA ILE A 211 13.98 -33.96 -11.59
C ILE A 211 12.63 -33.86 -10.85
N GLU A 212 12.38 -34.74 -9.89
CA GLU A 212 11.16 -34.72 -9.07
C GLU A 212 11.00 -33.39 -8.31
N ALA A 213 12.08 -32.86 -7.72
CA ALA A 213 12.03 -31.58 -7.01
C ALA A 213 11.69 -30.41 -7.95
N LEU A 214 12.26 -30.37 -9.15
CA LEU A 214 11.95 -29.35 -10.15
C LEU A 214 10.52 -29.48 -10.68
N GLU A 215 10.06 -30.71 -10.88
CA GLU A 215 8.68 -30.98 -11.31
C GLU A 215 7.67 -30.56 -10.24
N LYS A 216 7.95 -30.80 -8.94
CA LYS A 216 7.14 -30.30 -7.83
C LYS A 216 6.99 -28.78 -7.84
N ILE A 217 8.08 -28.04 -8.10
CA ILE A 217 8.03 -26.57 -8.21
C ILE A 217 7.14 -26.14 -9.39
N ASN A 218 7.35 -26.72 -10.58
CA ASN A 218 6.53 -26.41 -11.76
C ASN A 218 5.05 -26.73 -11.54
N ASN A 219 4.77 -27.90 -10.96
CA ASN A 219 3.41 -28.32 -10.62
C ASN A 219 2.76 -27.38 -9.62
N PHE A 220 3.49 -26.88 -8.62
CA PHE A 220 2.96 -25.90 -7.67
C PHE A 220 2.40 -24.65 -8.37
N PHE A 221 3.17 -24.04 -9.27
CA PHE A 221 2.69 -22.86 -9.99
C PHE A 221 1.53 -23.17 -10.94
N LYS A 222 1.57 -24.32 -11.63
CA LYS A 222 0.48 -24.78 -12.50
C LYS A 222 -0.83 -24.97 -11.72
N PHE A 223 -0.77 -25.69 -10.60
CA PHE A 223 -1.94 -25.93 -9.75
C PHE A 223 -2.42 -24.66 -9.08
N TYR A 224 -1.52 -23.73 -8.70
CA TYR A 224 -1.92 -22.43 -8.14
C TYR A 224 -2.77 -21.63 -9.14
N LEU A 225 -2.36 -21.55 -10.41
CA LEU A 225 -3.13 -20.85 -11.43
C LEU A 225 -4.53 -21.46 -11.62
N GLN A 226 -4.58 -22.79 -11.70
CA GLN A 226 -5.84 -23.51 -11.86
C GLN A 226 -6.75 -23.31 -10.64
N TYR A 227 -6.22 -23.51 -9.44
CA TYR A 227 -6.90 -23.27 -8.16
C TYR A 227 -7.49 -21.86 -8.10
N ARG A 228 -6.72 -20.84 -8.49
CA ARG A 228 -7.20 -19.45 -8.53
C ARG A 228 -8.39 -19.29 -9.49
N ILE A 229 -8.30 -19.84 -10.70
CA ILE A 229 -9.38 -19.76 -11.71
C ILE A 229 -10.63 -20.46 -11.21
N ASP A 230 -10.49 -21.69 -10.69
CA ASP A 230 -11.62 -22.50 -10.23
C ASP A 230 -12.30 -21.86 -9.02
N ARG A 231 -11.52 -21.31 -8.08
CA ARG A 231 -12.04 -20.55 -6.95
C ARG A 231 -12.87 -19.34 -7.43
N ILE A 232 -12.34 -18.55 -8.37
CA ILE A 232 -13.08 -17.39 -8.89
C ILE A 232 -14.37 -17.82 -9.58
N LYS A 233 -14.32 -18.87 -10.43
CA LYS A 233 -15.52 -19.39 -11.11
C LYS A 233 -16.55 -19.91 -10.11
N HIS A 234 -16.13 -20.67 -9.11
CA HIS A 234 -17.00 -21.17 -8.07
C HIS A 234 -17.73 -20.04 -7.32
N GLU A 235 -17.04 -18.95 -7.01
CA GLU A 235 -17.64 -17.76 -6.41
C GLU A 235 -18.58 -17.01 -7.37
N MET A 236 -18.29 -16.99 -8.67
CA MET A 236 -19.23 -16.44 -9.66
C MET A 236 -20.50 -17.29 -9.75
N ASP A 237 -20.35 -18.60 -9.80
CA ASP A 237 -21.46 -19.56 -9.86
C ASP A 237 -22.33 -19.48 -8.60
N SER A 238 -21.72 -19.33 -7.42
CA SER A 238 -22.45 -19.15 -6.16
C SER A 238 -23.30 -17.88 -6.19
N ILE A 239 -22.80 -16.77 -6.73
CA ILE A 239 -23.59 -15.53 -6.92
C ILE A 239 -24.69 -15.73 -7.96
N HIS A 240 -24.40 -16.38 -9.08
CA HIS A 240 -25.38 -16.65 -10.13
C HIS A 240 -26.50 -17.60 -9.68
N SER A 241 -26.26 -18.43 -8.66
CA SER A 241 -27.26 -19.31 -8.06
C SER A 241 -28.30 -18.59 -7.17
N LEU A 242 -28.06 -17.32 -6.84
CA LEU A 242 -28.98 -16.53 -6.01
C LEU A 242 -30.20 -16.06 -6.82
N ASN A 243 -31.39 -16.19 -6.24
CA ASN A 243 -32.66 -15.76 -6.87
C ASN A 243 -32.69 -14.26 -7.21
N THR A 244 -31.96 -13.44 -6.45
CA THR A 244 -31.88 -11.98 -6.65
C THR A 244 -30.44 -11.52 -6.43
N ILE A 245 -29.85 -10.90 -7.44
CA ILE A 245 -28.50 -10.34 -7.38
C ILE A 245 -28.62 -8.85 -7.02
N SER A 246 -28.08 -8.46 -5.87
CA SER A 246 -27.99 -7.04 -5.48
C SER A 246 -26.99 -6.28 -6.36
N SER A 247 -27.07 -4.96 -6.38
CA SER A 247 -26.06 -4.09 -7.02
C SER A 247 -24.64 -4.37 -6.51
N SER A 248 -24.47 -4.59 -5.19
CA SER A 248 -23.18 -4.95 -4.59
C SER A 248 -22.61 -6.27 -5.14
N LEU A 249 -23.46 -7.28 -5.33
CA LEU A 249 -23.06 -8.56 -5.93
C LEU A 249 -22.77 -8.43 -7.43
N SER A 250 -23.49 -7.56 -8.14
CA SER A 250 -23.22 -7.24 -9.55
C SER A 250 -21.83 -6.62 -9.74
N ASP A 251 -21.43 -5.68 -8.88
CA ASP A 251 -20.09 -5.11 -8.91
C ASP A 251 -19.01 -6.15 -8.57
N ARG A 252 -19.30 -7.07 -7.63
CA ARG A 252 -18.43 -8.21 -7.33
C ARG A 252 -18.21 -9.11 -8.55
N LEU A 253 -19.25 -9.40 -9.33
CA LEU A 253 -19.14 -10.16 -10.59
C LEU A 253 -18.27 -9.45 -11.64
N LYS A 254 -18.36 -8.11 -11.75
CA LYS A 254 -17.48 -7.33 -12.63
C LYS A 254 -16.01 -7.48 -12.21
N THR A 255 -15.73 -7.41 -10.91
CA THR A 255 -14.38 -7.62 -10.37
C THR A 255 -13.87 -9.03 -10.66
N TYR A 256 -14.69 -10.07 -10.46
CA TYR A 256 -14.32 -11.44 -10.82
C TYR A 256 -14.01 -11.61 -12.30
N THR A 257 -14.82 -11.01 -13.17
CA THR A 257 -14.59 -11.02 -14.61
C THR A 257 -13.26 -10.33 -14.96
N ALA A 258 -12.97 -9.19 -14.35
CA ALA A 258 -11.69 -8.50 -14.53
C ALA A 258 -10.50 -9.34 -14.04
N LEU A 259 -10.63 -10.02 -12.90
CA LEU A 259 -9.61 -10.92 -12.34
C LEU A 259 -9.32 -12.13 -13.23
N LEU A 260 -10.35 -12.73 -13.84
CA LEU A 260 -10.18 -13.84 -14.79
C LEU A 260 -9.48 -13.39 -16.08
N ASN A 261 -9.64 -12.13 -16.46
CA ASN A 261 -9.04 -11.54 -17.66
C ASN A 261 -7.58 -11.10 -17.47
N ILE A 262 -6.99 -11.26 -16.27
CA ILE A 262 -5.56 -10.99 -16.05
C ILE A 262 -4.74 -12.11 -16.70
N ASN A 263 -3.82 -11.72 -17.59
CA ASN A 263 -2.88 -12.63 -18.20
C ASN A 263 -1.68 -12.90 -17.26
N ILE A 264 -1.73 -14.00 -16.51
CA ILE A 264 -0.63 -14.43 -15.65
C ILE A 264 0.24 -15.42 -16.43
N GLN A 265 1.45 -15.01 -16.76
CA GLN A 265 2.41 -15.86 -17.47
C GLN A 265 3.47 -16.36 -16.49
N ILE A 266 3.55 -17.67 -16.36
CA ILE A 266 4.56 -18.34 -15.55
C ILE A 266 5.43 -19.17 -16.49
N GLU A 267 6.73 -18.87 -16.51
CA GLU A 267 7.71 -19.60 -17.30
C GLU A 267 8.12 -20.90 -16.60
N PRO A 268 8.62 -21.90 -17.33
CA PRO A 268 9.20 -23.10 -16.74
C PRO A 268 10.33 -22.76 -15.77
N CYS A 269 10.34 -23.43 -14.62
CA CYS A 269 11.34 -23.25 -13.58
C CYS A 269 12.76 -23.44 -14.12
N GLN A 270 13.63 -22.48 -13.86
CA GLN A 270 15.04 -22.53 -14.24
C GLN A 270 15.86 -23.07 -13.07
N SER A 271 16.60 -24.15 -13.29
CA SER A 271 17.47 -24.74 -12.28
C SER A 271 18.86 -24.10 -12.32
N ILE A 272 19.31 -23.49 -11.22
CA ILE A 272 20.62 -22.86 -11.13
C ILE A 272 21.43 -23.34 -9.92
N SER A 273 22.75 -23.37 -10.08
CA SER A 273 23.70 -23.45 -8.98
C SER A 273 24.64 -22.26 -9.02
N SER A 274 24.76 -21.55 -7.91
CA SER A 274 25.77 -20.50 -7.75
C SER A 274 27.17 -21.08 -7.50
N LEU A 275 27.27 -22.33 -7.05
CA LEU A 275 28.54 -22.99 -6.77
C LEU A 275 29.21 -23.48 -8.06
N THR A 276 28.45 -24.12 -8.94
CA THR A 276 28.96 -24.68 -10.21
C THR A 276 28.71 -23.76 -11.40
N PHE A 277 27.99 -22.65 -11.20
CA PHE A 277 27.48 -21.77 -12.26
C PHE A 277 26.58 -22.48 -13.30
N GLN A 278 26.11 -23.70 -12.98
CA GLN A 278 25.20 -24.44 -13.85
C GLN A 278 23.88 -23.69 -14.02
N GLY A 279 23.37 -23.64 -15.25
CA GLY A 279 22.05 -23.09 -15.58
C GLY A 279 22.00 -21.56 -15.71
N ILE A 280 23.08 -20.84 -15.38
CA ILE A 280 23.11 -19.36 -15.44
C ILE A 280 22.97 -18.85 -16.89
N ASP A 281 23.64 -19.49 -17.86
CA ASP A 281 23.52 -19.11 -19.27
C ASP A 281 22.10 -19.32 -19.81
N GLU A 282 21.45 -20.40 -19.37
CA GLU A 282 20.07 -20.70 -19.75
C GLU A 282 19.08 -19.72 -19.10
N LEU A 283 19.29 -19.40 -17.82
CA LEU A 283 18.54 -18.34 -17.13
C LEU A 283 18.66 -17.00 -17.87
N ASN A 284 19.87 -16.60 -18.29
CA ASN A 284 20.08 -15.37 -19.04
C ASN A 284 19.32 -15.37 -20.38
N ARG A 285 19.37 -16.48 -21.13
CA ARG A 285 18.60 -16.61 -22.38
C ARG A 285 17.10 -16.58 -22.13
N THR A 286 16.62 -17.20 -21.06
CA THR A 286 15.22 -17.19 -20.67
C THR A 286 14.78 -15.76 -20.32
N ILE A 287 15.51 -15.03 -19.48
CA ILE A 287 15.22 -13.62 -19.16
C ILE A 287 15.13 -12.78 -20.44
N GLN A 288 16.11 -12.89 -21.34
CA GLN A 288 16.08 -12.16 -22.61
C GLN A 288 14.85 -12.52 -23.47
N ARG A 289 14.53 -13.81 -23.58
CA ARG A 289 13.34 -14.29 -24.31
C ARG A 289 12.06 -13.73 -23.70
N CYS A 290 11.92 -13.77 -22.38
CA CYS A 290 10.74 -13.27 -21.67
C CYS A 290 10.50 -11.80 -21.98
N VAL A 291 11.55 -11.00 -21.86
CA VAL A 291 11.54 -9.56 -22.09
C VAL A 291 11.19 -9.22 -23.54
N LEU A 292 11.78 -9.92 -24.51
CA LEU A 292 11.58 -9.68 -25.93
C LEU A 292 10.20 -10.09 -26.45
N THR A 293 9.65 -11.18 -25.92
CA THR A 293 8.40 -11.78 -26.42
C THR A 293 7.15 -11.14 -25.81
N GLN A 294 7.24 -10.60 -24.59
CA GLN A 294 6.07 -10.08 -23.87
C GLN A 294 5.90 -8.56 -24.00
N LYS A 295 5.62 -8.09 -25.21
CA LYS A 295 5.35 -6.67 -25.50
C LYS A 295 4.23 -6.03 -24.65
N PRO A 296 3.15 -6.73 -24.25
CA PRO A 296 2.15 -6.14 -23.36
C PRO A 296 2.68 -5.79 -21.96
N ILE A 297 3.68 -6.53 -21.47
CA ILE A 297 4.27 -6.35 -20.14
C ILE A 297 5.45 -5.38 -20.22
N PHE A 298 6.26 -5.51 -21.29
CA PHE A 298 7.44 -4.70 -21.53
C PHE A 298 7.32 -3.87 -22.83
N PRO A 299 6.42 -2.87 -22.88
CA PRO A 299 6.12 -2.12 -24.11
C PRO A 299 7.29 -1.24 -24.60
N TYR A 300 8.24 -0.92 -23.73
CA TYR A 300 9.40 -0.09 -24.04
C TYR A 300 10.59 -0.88 -24.60
N VAL A 301 10.55 -2.22 -24.49
CA VAL A 301 11.60 -3.10 -25.03
C VAL A 301 11.55 -3.04 -26.57
N ASP A 302 12.70 -2.81 -27.18
CA ASP A 302 12.95 -2.57 -28.61
C ASP A 302 12.34 -1.29 -29.17
N ARG A 303 11.77 -0.41 -28.31
CA ARG A 303 11.28 0.89 -28.76
C ARG A 303 12.46 1.82 -29.01
N ILE A 304 12.49 2.45 -30.17
CA ILE A 304 13.41 3.55 -30.43
C ILE A 304 12.85 4.77 -29.67
N LEU A 305 13.43 5.06 -28.51
CA LEU A 305 13.09 6.25 -27.75
C LEU A 305 13.61 7.51 -28.49
N PRO A 306 12.81 8.59 -28.56
CA PRO A 306 13.28 9.86 -29.10
C PRO A 306 14.49 10.37 -28.32
N THR A 307 15.41 11.08 -28.97
CA THR A 307 16.60 11.68 -28.33
C THR A 307 16.25 12.49 -27.09
N LEU A 308 15.11 13.18 -27.13
CA LEU A 308 14.59 13.96 -26.01
C LEU A 308 14.39 13.14 -24.72
N TRP A 309 13.96 11.87 -24.80
CA TRP A 309 13.78 11.02 -23.62
C TRP A 309 15.13 10.72 -22.96
N ALA A 310 16.13 10.41 -23.78
CA ALA A 310 17.49 10.15 -23.31
C ALA A 310 18.13 11.40 -22.71
N GLU A 311 17.97 12.57 -23.36
CA GLU A 311 18.43 13.86 -22.82
C GLU A 311 17.75 14.22 -21.50
N THR A 312 16.44 13.97 -21.41
CA THR A 312 15.67 14.21 -20.17
C THR A 312 16.11 13.26 -19.06
N ASN A 313 16.34 11.98 -19.36
CA ASN A 313 16.88 11.02 -18.39
C ASN A 313 18.25 11.47 -17.87
N GLN A 314 19.17 11.82 -18.77
CA GLN A 314 20.50 12.30 -18.39
C GLN A 314 20.42 13.58 -17.54
N TYR A 315 19.51 14.49 -17.87
CA TYR A 315 19.25 15.68 -17.06
C TYR A 315 18.73 15.30 -15.67
N ILE A 316 17.77 14.38 -15.56
CA ILE A 316 17.22 13.92 -14.27
C ILE A 316 18.28 13.21 -13.42
N GLU A 317 19.10 12.34 -14.01
CA GLU A 317 20.21 11.67 -13.33
C GLU A 317 21.19 12.72 -12.78
N SER A 318 21.58 13.72 -13.59
CA SER A 318 22.42 14.82 -13.13
C SER A 318 21.76 15.63 -12.01
N LEU A 319 20.46 15.89 -12.13
CA LEU A 319 19.69 16.64 -11.13
C LEU A 319 19.68 15.91 -9.78
N ALA A 320 19.53 14.59 -9.79
CA ALA A 320 19.53 13.76 -8.60
C ALA A 320 20.87 13.77 -7.86
N GLU A 321 21.99 13.97 -8.56
CA GLU A 321 23.33 14.10 -7.96
C GLU A 321 23.54 15.43 -7.24
N PHE A 322 22.95 16.52 -7.75
CA PHE A 322 23.12 17.86 -7.18
C PHE A 322 22.10 18.19 -6.08
N LEU A 323 20.99 17.47 -6.01
CA LEU A 323 19.97 17.70 -4.99
C LEU A 323 20.40 17.14 -3.63
N PRO A 324 20.20 17.88 -2.52
CA PRO A 324 20.46 17.37 -1.17
C PRO A 324 19.66 16.12 -0.82
N VAL A 325 18.46 16.03 -1.36
CA VAL A 325 17.55 14.89 -1.28
C VAL A 325 17.02 14.63 -2.70
N PRO A 326 17.17 13.42 -3.26
CA PRO A 326 16.86 13.14 -4.67
C PRO A 326 15.36 12.92 -4.89
N TYR A 327 14.53 13.88 -4.48
CA TYR A 327 13.10 13.92 -4.79
C TYR A 327 12.63 15.35 -5.08
N LEU A 328 11.53 15.46 -5.81
CA LEU A 328 10.87 16.72 -6.09
C LEU A 328 9.35 16.53 -6.05
N LEU A 329 8.62 17.54 -5.59
CA LEU A 329 7.18 17.61 -5.82
C LEU A 329 6.92 17.75 -7.32
N TRP A 330 5.78 17.22 -7.79
CA TRP A 330 5.42 17.18 -9.20
C TRP A 330 5.58 18.53 -9.90
N GLU A 331 5.03 19.61 -9.33
CA GLU A 331 5.11 20.96 -9.90
C GLU A 331 6.56 21.43 -10.08
N ASN A 332 7.39 21.24 -9.05
CA ASN A 332 8.81 21.59 -9.09
C ASN A 332 9.60 20.74 -10.10
N TYR A 333 9.25 19.47 -10.20
CA TYR A 333 9.84 18.55 -11.17
C TYR A 333 9.47 18.98 -12.60
N THR A 334 8.18 19.21 -12.86
CA THR A 334 7.70 19.64 -14.18
C THR A 334 8.33 20.97 -14.57
N ASP A 335 8.37 21.95 -13.67
CA ASP A 335 8.94 23.27 -13.96
C ASP A 335 10.41 23.20 -14.35
N ARG A 336 11.20 22.35 -13.68
CA ARG A 336 12.61 22.14 -14.01
C ARG A 336 12.80 21.48 -15.38
N VAL A 337 12.01 20.45 -15.67
CA VAL A 337 12.07 19.74 -16.96
C VAL A 337 11.58 20.65 -18.10
N ILE A 338 10.47 21.39 -17.92
CA ILE A 338 9.96 22.40 -18.88
C ILE A 338 11.01 23.47 -19.13
N SER A 339 11.61 24.01 -18.07
CA SER A 339 12.60 25.08 -18.21
C SER A 339 13.84 24.64 -19.00
N LYS A 340 14.17 23.34 -18.95
CA LYS A 340 15.31 22.77 -19.67
C LYS A 340 14.98 22.39 -21.12
N HIS A 341 13.81 21.81 -21.37
CA HIS A 341 13.48 21.16 -22.66
C HIS A 341 12.25 21.75 -23.39
N GLY A 342 11.48 22.65 -22.76
CA GLY A 342 10.40 23.43 -23.39
C GLY A 342 9.09 22.70 -23.71
N LEU A 343 8.99 21.38 -23.51
CA LEU A 343 7.89 20.56 -24.04
C LEU A 343 6.91 20.07 -22.96
N ALA A 344 6.15 21.01 -22.39
CA ALA A 344 5.21 20.73 -21.29
C ALA A 344 4.21 19.59 -21.57
N HIS A 345 3.72 19.48 -22.80
CA HIS A 345 2.73 18.47 -23.19
C HIS A 345 3.28 17.03 -23.20
N LEU A 346 4.59 16.83 -23.31
CA LEU A 346 5.23 15.50 -23.35
C LEU A 346 5.72 15.03 -21.98
N ILE A 347 5.76 15.90 -20.97
CA ILE A 347 6.43 15.58 -19.71
C ILE A 347 5.76 14.42 -19.00
N ASN A 348 4.43 14.36 -19.01
CA ASN A 348 3.74 13.24 -18.39
C ASN A 348 4.15 11.91 -19.03
N ASP A 349 4.22 11.85 -20.36
CA ASP A 349 4.60 10.63 -21.09
C ASP A 349 6.08 10.26 -20.89
N ILE A 350 6.98 11.26 -20.90
CA ILE A 350 8.40 11.05 -20.59
C ILE A 350 8.56 10.50 -19.18
N THR A 351 7.88 11.11 -18.21
CA THR A 351 8.01 10.78 -16.80
C THR A 351 7.41 9.41 -16.49
N LEU A 352 6.27 9.06 -17.11
CA LEU A 352 5.71 7.71 -17.01
C LEU A 352 6.64 6.66 -17.62
N SER A 353 7.25 6.94 -18.78
CA SER A 353 8.27 6.04 -19.37
C SER A 353 9.42 5.79 -18.39
N LEU A 354 9.97 6.84 -17.77
CA LEU A 354 11.06 6.70 -16.81
C LEU A 354 10.63 5.98 -15.52
N HIS A 355 9.36 6.11 -15.12
CA HIS A 355 8.80 5.39 -14.00
C HIS A 355 8.68 3.90 -14.29
N ASP A 356 8.13 3.55 -15.45
CA ASP A 356 7.96 2.15 -15.90
C ASP A 356 9.33 1.48 -16.15
N GLU A 357 10.37 2.25 -16.47
CA GLU A 357 11.77 1.78 -16.58
C GLU A 357 12.47 1.64 -15.20
N GLY A 358 11.81 2.07 -14.11
CA GLY A 358 12.34 2.02 -12.75
C GLY A 358 13.44 3.05 -12.47
N LYS A 359 13.63 4.03 -13.37
CA LYS A 359 14.62 5.11 -13.23
C LYS A 359 14.20 6.13 -12.20
N ILE A 360 12.90 6.39 -12.12
CA ILE A 360 12.27 7.25 -11.12
C ILE A 360 11.07 6.55 -10.50
N LEU A 361 10.62 7.04 -9.35
CA LEU A 361 9.41 6.55 -8.69
C LEU A 361 8.44 7.71 -8.50
N ILE A 362 7.25 7.57 -9.08
CA ILE A 362 6.15 8.53 -8.91
C ILE A 362 5.22 7.98 -7.84
N LEU A 363 5.00 8.76 -6.78
CA LEU A 363 4.00 8.44 -5.77
C LEU A 363 2.90 9.49 -5.79
N ASN A 364 1.66 9.01 -5.78
CA ASN A 364 0.48 9.84 -5.66
C ASN A 364 0.05 9.90 -4.20
N GLU A 365 -0.30 11.09 -3.73
CA GLU A 365 -0.87 11.22 -2.39
C GLU A 365 -2.36 10.86 -2.41
N ILE A 366 -2.75 9.93 -1.53
CA ILE A 366 -4.10 9.35 -1.50
C ILE A 366 -5.16 10.45 -1.32
N SER A 367 -6.23 10.39 -2.12
CA SER A 367 -7.34 11.35 -2.11
C SER A 367 -6.95 12.78 -2.52
N THR A 368 -5.83 12.97 -3.21
CA THR A 368 -5.40 14.26 -3.77
C THR A 368 -4.87 14.11 -5.19
N THR A 369 -4.61 15.23 -5.85
CA THR A 369 -3.90 15.26 -7.14
C THR A 369 -2.38 15.38 -6.98
N ASP A 370 -1.90 15.56 -5.75
CA ASP A 370 -0.50 15.81 -5.46
C ASP A 370 0.34 14.56 -5.77
N ARG A 371 1.52 14.80 -6.35
CA ARG A 371 2.48 13.74 -6.64
C ARG A 371 3.87 14.16 -6.22
N VAL A 372 4.68 13.17 -5.86
CA VAL A 372 6.11 13.32 -5.62
C VAL A 372 6.86 12.40 -6.55
N VAL A 373 7.99 12.89 -7.06
CA VAL A 373 8.89 12.16 -7.94
C VAL A 373 10.20 11.94 -7.19
N PHE A 374 10.50 10.70 -6.86
CA PHE A 374 11.82 10.30 -6.38
C PHE A 374 12.70 10.02 -7.58
N LEU A 375 13.73 10.84 -7.75
CA LEU A 375 14.67 10.76 -8.88
C LEU A 375 15.69 9.64 -8.72
N ARG A 376 15.83 9.10 -7.50
CA ARG A 376 16.68 7.95 -7.18
C ARG A 376 15.90 6.95 -6.32
N PRO A 377 15.18 6.00 -6.94
CA PRO A 377 14.38 5.01 -6.21
C PRO A 377 15.19 4.18 -5.22
N SER A 378 16.43 3.78 -5.57
CA SER A 378 17.32 3.02 -4.69
C SER A 378 17.60 3.72 -3.36
N TRP A 379 17.79 5.04 -3.37
CA TRP A 379 17.98 5.82 -2.16
C TRP A 379 16.76 5.78 -1.24
N LEU A 380 15.55 5.83 -1.81
CA LEU A 380 14.32 5.65 -1.03
C LEU A 380 14.23 4.22 -0.47
N THR A 381 14.60 3.20 -1.25
CA THR A 381 14.67 1.83 -0.78
C THR A 381 15.63 1.70 0.41
N ASP A 382 16.81 2.33 0.37
CA ASP A 382 17.78 2.32 1.48
C ASP A 382 17.22 2.97 2.76
N LEU A 383 16.49 4.08 2.62
CA LEU A 383 15.82 4.74 3.76
C LEU A 383 14.78 3.80 4.40
N LEU A 384 13.94 3.19 3.57
CA LEU A 384 12.89 2.28 4.03
C LEU A 384 13.48 0.99 4.59
N TYR A 385 14.54 0.46 3.98
CA TYR A 385 15.24 -0.72 4.46
C TYR A 385 15.78 -0.49 5.87
N ASN A 386 16.44 0.65 6.12
CA ASN A 386 16.97 0.97 7.45
C ASN A 386 15.90 1.21 8.51
N LEU A 387 14.68 1.60 8.12
CA LEU A 387 13.55 1.74 9.03
C LEU A 387 12.84 0.41 9.30
N PHE A 388 12.61 -0.40 8.25
CA PHE A 388 11.83 -1.63 8.30
C PHE A 388 12.70 -2.89 8.31
N ARG A 389 13.83 -2.85 9.03
CA ARG A 389 14.74 -4.00 9.06
C ARG A 389 14.11 -5.17 9.82
N HIS A 390 14.27 -6.37 9.28
CA HIS A 390 13.84 -7.61 9.93
C HIS A 390 14.56 -7.88 11.28
N ASP A 391 15.78 -7.36 11.44
CA ASP A 391 16.61 -7.52 12.65
C ASP A 391 16.53 -6.30 13.61
N ILE A 392 15.61 -5.35 13.36
CA ILE A 392 15.54 -4.10 14.13
C ILE A 392 15.20 -4.35 15.61
N LEU A 393 14.29 -5.29 15.88
CA LEU A 393 13.78 -5.58 17.22
C LEU A 393 14.72 -6.49 18.02
N THR A 394 15.66 -7.18 17.36
CA THR A 394 16.49 -8.22 17.96
C THR A 394 17.92 -7.75 18.18
N THR A 395 18.68 -7.52 17.10
CA THR A 395 20.14 -7.35 17.16
C THR A 395 20.61 -5.98 16.71
N TYR A 396 19.86 -5.28 15.84
CA TYR A 396 20.35 -4.05 15.23
C TYR A 396 20.37 -2.85 16.17
N LEU A 397 19.36 -2.73 17.04
CA LEU A 397 19.28 -1.69 18.07
C LEU A 397 20.17 -2.05 19.28
N ASP A 398 21.48 -2.12 19.05
CA ASP A 398 22.50 -2.40 20.05
C ASP A 398 23.57 -1.28 20.00
N TYR A 399 23.68 -0.49 21.07
CA TYR A 399 24.54 0.69 21.11
C TYR A 399 26.03 0.33 21.03
N GLU A 400 26.43 -0.78 21.68
CA GLU A 400 27.83 -1.19 21.76
C GLU A 400 28.29 -1.82 20.44
N LYS A 401 27.40 -2.60 19.79
CA LYS A 401 27.74 -3.30 18.54
C LYS A 401 27.58 -2.45 17.29
N ASN A 402 26.81 -1.36 17.37
CA ASN A 402 26.49 -0.54 16.21
C ASN A 402 26.99 0.89 16.42
N GLU A 403 28.22 1.14 15.93
CA GLU A 403 28.92 2.43 16.03
C GLU A 403 28.13 3.60 15.39
N ILE A 404 27.11 3.33 14.57
CA ILE A 404 26.29 4.37 13.94
C ILE A 404 25.62 5.30 14.98
N PHE A 405 25.27 4.77 16.15
CA PHE A 405 24.61 5.53 17.21
C PHE A 405 25.59 6.44 17.95
N SER A 406 26.85 6.01 18.14
CA SER A 406 27.88 6.87 18.73
C SER A 406 28.36 7.95 17.74
N LEU A 407 28.51 7.60 16.45
CA LEU A 407 28.93 8.52 15.37
C LEU A 407 27.94 9.66 15.11
N THR A 408 26.67 9.49 15.48
CA THR A 408 25.60 10.47 15.29
C THR A 408 25.42 11.44 16.46
N ASN A 409 26.33 11.38 17.46
CA ASN A 409 26.25 12.09 18.73
C ASN A 409 25.00 11.73 19.57
N LEU A 410 24.42 10.55 19.36
CA LEU A 410 23.37 10.04 20.22
C LEU A 410 24.03 9.43 21.47
N SER A 411 23.86 10.08 22.62
CA SER A 411 24.37 9.53 23.89
C SER A 411 23.69 8.19 24.19
N GLU A 412 24.42 7.26 24.82
CA GLU A 412 23.89 5.96 25.22
C GLU A 412 22.60 6.06 26.04
N SER A 413 22.54 6.99 27.01
CA SER A 413 21.33 7.21 27.82
C SER A 413 20.10 7.57 26.97
N ASN A 414 20.26 8.50 26.03
CA ASN A 414 19.17 8.85 25.10
C ASN A 414 18.82 7.69 24.17
N PHE A 415 19.82 6.95 23.68
CA PHE A 415 19.59 5.76 22.86
C PHE A 415 18.73 4.73 23.61
N GLN A 416 19.07 4.39 24.85
CA GLN A 416 18.30 3.41 25.63
C GLN A 416 16.86 3.89 25.87
N THR A 417 16.66 5.17 26.14
CA THR A 417 15.33 5.77 26.26
C THR A 417 14.55 5.65 24.96
N TYR A 418 15.11 6.11 23.83
CA TYR A 418 14.43 6.08 22.53
C TYR A 418 14.18 4.66 22.05
N LYS A 419 15.12 3.73 22.28
CA LYS A 419 14.95 2.30 22.01
C LYS A 419 13.78 1.75 22.81
N LYS A 420 13.71 2.03 24.11
CA LYS A 420 12.60 1.58 24.95
C LYS A 420 11.26 2.14 24.46
N GLU A 421 11.19 3.44 24.16
CA GLU A 421 9.97 4.08 23.67
C GLU A 421 9.52 3.52 22.33
N PHE A 422 10.46 3.26 21.41
CA PHE A 422 10.18 2.67 20.12
C PHE A 422 9.67 1.23 20.24
N LEU A 423 10.38 0.37 21.00
CA LEU A 423 10.02 -1.04 21.15
C LEU A 423 8.74 -1.27 21.95
N GLN A 424 8.45 -0.42 22.94
CA GLN A 424 7.28 -0.59 23.81
C GLN A 424 6.03 0.13 23.28
N TYR A 425 6.20 1.26 22.60
CA TYR A 425 5.08 2.14 22.25
C TYR A 425 5.03 2.52 20.76
N GLY A 426 5.90 1.96 19.91
CA GLY A 426 6.01 2.34 18.49
C GLY A 426 6.37 3.82 18.29
N LEU A 427 6.94 4.48 19.31
CA LEU A 427 7.31 5.88 19.30
C LEU A 427 8.74 6.05 18.80
N LEU A 428 8.87 6.48 17.55
CA LEU A 428 10.16 6.70 16.91
C LEU A 428 10.62 8.15 17.13
N HIS A 429 11.68 8.31 17.92
CA HIS A 429 12.32 9.61 18.10
C HIS A 429 13.12 10.02 16.85
N SER A 430 13.10 11.31 16.52
CA SER A 430 13.75 11.88 15.34
C SER A 430 15.27 11.71 15.36
N ASP A 431 15.91 11.73 16.52
CA ASP A 431 17.36 11.44 16.63
C ASP A 431 17.69 9.99 16.33
N LEU A 432 16.84 9.07 16.80
CA LEU A 432 17.01 7.66 16.52
C LEU A 432 16.87 7.42 15.01
N LEU A 433 15.83 7.97 14.37
CA LEU A 433 15.66 7.87 12.92
C LEU A 433 16.80 8.53 12.14
N ARG A 434 17.27 9.71 12.57
CA ARG A 434 18.47 10.35 11.97
C ARG A 434 19.70 9.44 12.06
N SER A 435 19.81 8.65 13.13
CA SER A 435 20.88 7.67 13.28
C SER A 435 20.70 6.48 12.33
N LEU A 436 19.46 5.97 12.18
CA LEU A 436 19.13 4.91 11.21
C LEU A 436 19.41 5.35 9.76
N TRP A 437 19.24 6.63 9.46
CA TRP A 437 19.50 7.22 8.13
C TRP A 437 20.86 7.89 8.02
N PHE A 438 21.78 7.60 8.93
CA PHE A 438 23.13 8.13 8.87
C PHE A 438 23.81 7.71 7.55
N GLY A 439 24.48 8.67 6.91
CA GLY A 439 25.10 8.49 5.60
C GLY A 439 24.15 8.63 4.40
N LEU A 440 22.83 8.56 4.59
CA LEU A 440 21.84 8.75 3.51
C LEU A 440 21.37 10.21 3.38
N LEU A 441 21.58 11.03 4.41
CA LEU A 441 21.22 12.45 4.45
C LEU A 441 22.47 13.32 4.42
N HIS A 442 22.73 13.95 3.28
CA HIS A 442 23.87 14.86 3.13
C HIS A 442 23.71 16.15 3.95
N LYS A 443 22.46 16.62 4.14
CA LYS A 443 22.15 17.87 4.83
C LYS A 443 21.02 17.69 5.83
N LYS A 444 21.31 17.95 7.11
CA LYS A 444 20.39 17.73 8.23
C LYS A 444 19.12 18.58 8.17
N GLU A 445 19.18 19.77 7.55
CA GLU A 445 18.05 20.69 7.38
C GLU A 445 16.88 20.11 6.58
N TYR A 446 17.14 19.13 5.71
CA TYR A 446 16.08 18.48 4.91
C TYR A 446 15.39 17.32 5.63
N PHE A 447 15.84 16.94 6.83
CA PHE A 447 15.33 15.75 7.53
C PHE A 447 13.81 15.80 7.72
N TYR A 448 13.28 16.88 8.32
CA TYR A 448 11.84 16.97 8.60
C TYR A 448 11.01 17.06 7.33
N HIS A 449 11.48 17.77 6.30
CA HIS A 449 10.80 17.84 5.02
C HIS A 449 10.73 16.47 4.33
N LEU A 450 11.82 15.73 4.32
CA LEU A 450 11.85 14.37 3.81
C LEU A 450 10.93 13.46 4.62
N TRP A 451 11.02 13.51 5.95
CA TRP A 451 10.27 12.62 6.81
C TRP A 451 8.76 12.82 6.65
N LEU A 452 8.32 14.08 6.61
CA LEU A 452 6.92 14.43 6.32
C LEU A 452 6.49 14.00 4.91
N THR A 453 7.37 14.12 3.91
CA THR A 453 7.07 13.65 2.55
C THR A 453 6.84 12.14 2.54
N ILE A 454 7.72 11.38 3.20
CA ILE A 454 7.57 9.92 3.33
C ILE A 454 6.27 9.57 4.07
N MET A 455 5.94 10.26 5.17
CA MET A 455 4.68 10.04 5.88
C MET A 455 3.45 10.29 5.02
N ARG A 456 3.43 11.38 4.24
CA ARG A 456 2.28 11.77 3.39
C ARG A 456 2.07 10.81 2.22
N PHE A 457 3.14 10.45 1.52
CA PHE A 457 3.04 9.69 0.27
C PHE A 457 3.12 8.18 0.46
N LEU A 458 3.85 7.69 1.48
CA LEU A 458 3.96 6.25 1.76
C LEU A 458 3.03 5.78 2.89
N LEU A 459 2.50 6.70 3.70
CA LEU A 459 1.56 6.43 4.79
C LEU A 459 2.09 5.41 5.81
N ILE A 460 3.37 5.55 6.17
CA ILE A 460 4.06 4.62 7.06
C ILE A 460 4.17 5.10 8.51
N ALA A 461 3.98 6.40 8.75
CA ALA A 461 4.06 7.02 10.06
C ALA A 461 3.29 8.34 10.11
N TYR A 462 2.99 8.84 11.30
CA TYR A 462 2.44 10.18 11.50
C TYR A 462 3.11 10.85 12.72
N PRO A 463 3.29 12.18 12.71
CA PRO A 463 3.99 12.85 13.79
C PRO A 463 3.09 12.95 15.04
N LYS A 464 3.70 12.80 16.21
CA LYS A 464 3.00 12.94 17.50
C LYS A 464 2.79 14.42 17.80
N MET A 465 1.64 14.95 17.41
CA MET A 465 1.28 16.35 17.60
C MET A 465 -0.23 16.55 17.69
N SER A 466 -0.67 17.76 18.07
CA SER A 466 -2.10 18.08 18.14
C SER A 466 -2.76 18.02 16.76
N LYS A 467 -4.08 17.75 16.73
CA LYS A 467 -4.84 17.69 15.49
C LYS A 467 -4.78 19.00 14.68
N GLY A 468 -4.76 20.15 15.34
CA GLY A 468 -4.56 21.45 14.71
C GLY A 468 -3.21 21.58 14.00
N GLN A 469 -2.12 21.04 14.59
CA GLN A 469 -0.81 20.99 13.95
C GLN A 469 -0.79 20.03 12.75
N LEU A 470 -1.43 18.85 12.87
CA LEU A 470 -1.58 17.91 11.75
C LEU A 470 -2.35 18.51 10.57
N LYS A 471 -3.45 19.24 10.86
CA LYS A 471 -4.22 19.93 9.81
C LYS A 471 -3.35 20.93 9.05
N ARG A 472 -2.52 21.71 9.75
CA ARG A 472 -1.55 22.61 9.11
C ARG A 472 -0.57 21.86 8.23
N LEU A 473 -0.07 20.69 8.65
CA LEU A 473 0.84 19.88 7.83
C LEU A 473 0.23 19.42 6.49
N VAL A 474 -1.05 19.07 6.49
CA VAL A 474 -1.74 18.54 5.30
C VAL A 474 -2.35 19.64 4.44
N HIS A 475 -2.84 20.74 5.04
CA HIS A 475 -3.55 21.83 4.33
C HIS A 475 -2.64 22.95 3.81
N VAL A 476 -1.31 22.88 3.98
CA VAL A 476 -0.38 23.89 3.44
C VAL A 476 -0.41 24.00 1.90
N GLN A 477 -1.21 23.21 1.16
CA GLN A 477 -1.24 23.24 -0.31
C GLN A 477 -2.62 23.29 -0.99
N THR A 478 -3.75 23.23 -0.28
CA THR A 478 -5.08 23.33 -0.92
C THR A 478 -5.75 24.68 -0.60
N PRO A 479 -5.83 25.62 -1.57
CA PRO A 479 -6.60 26.83 -1.37
C PRO A 479 -8.09 26.46 -1.22
N ASP A 480 -8.69 26.92 -0.14
CA ASP A 480 -10.09 26.70 0.19
C ASP A 480 -11.00 27.15 -0.98
N PRO A 481 -11.79 26.24 -1.59
CA PRO A 481 -12.67 26.61 -2.70
C PRO A 481 -13.79 27.58 -2.30
N LEU A 482 -14.09 27.73 -1.01
CA LEU A 482 -15.18 28.58 -0.51
C LEU A 482 -14.79 30.06 -0.33
N LEU A 483 -13.52 30.41 -0.49
CA LEU A 483 -13.02 31.81 -0.45
C LEU A 483 -12.83 32.42 -1.84
N LYS A 484 -13.63 32.00 -2.83
CA LYS A 484 -13.54 32.47 -4.23
C LYS A 484 -14.35 33.73 -4.58
N SER A 485 -14.97 34.40 -3.62
CA SER A 485 -15.65 35.67 -3.88
C SER A 485 -14.91 36.86 -3.28
N GLU A 486 -14.46 37.72 -4.19
CA GLU A 486 -14.10 39.13 -4.03
C GLU A 486 -12.59 39.47 -3.92
N LYS A 487 -12.14 40.17 -4.99
CA LYS A 487 -10.83 40.78 -5.26
C LYS A 487 -9.77 39.93 -5.96
N LYS A 488 -10.10 39.59 -7.22
CA LYS A 488 -9.11 39.44 -8.31
C LYS A 488 -8.54 40.82 -8.70
N SER A 489 -7.49 41.28 -8.02
CA SER A 489 -6.41 42.07 -8.63
C SER A 489 -5.26 42.20 -7.62
N ASP A 490 -4.05 41.91 -8.07
CA ASP A 490 -2.75 42.26 -7.47
C ASP A 490 -2.20 41.48 -6.27
N ARG A 491 -2.60 40.22 -6.05
CA ARG A 491 -1.80 39.28 -5.24
C ARG A 491 -1.72 37.90 -5.88
N LEU A 492 -1.08 37.83 -7.05
CA LEU A 492 -0.29 36.65 -7.40
C LEU A 492 0.85 36.60 -6.38
N ILE A 493 0.66 35.81 -5.32
CA ILE A 493 1.73 35.52 -4.37
C ILE A 493 2.80 34.81 -5.17
N ASP A 494 3.91 35.52 -5.29
CA ASP A 494 5.12 35.14 -5.98
C ASP A 494 5.74 33.93 -5.26
N ILE A 495 5.37 32.72 -5.71
CA ILE A 495 5.99 31.44 -5.27
C ILE A 495 7.49 31.41 -5.62
N LYS A 496 8.00 32.41 -6.36
CA LYS A 496 9.40 32.54 -6.74
C LYS A 496 10.30 33.22 -5.70
N GLN A 497 9.78 33.80 -4.61
CA GLN A 497 10.63 34.58 -3.67
C GLN A 497 10.27 34.41 -2.18
N ASN A 498 10.31 33.18 -1.65
CA ASN A 498 10.95 32.87 -0.35
C ASN A 498 10.62 31.42 0.09
N PRO A 499 11.53 30.46 -0.07
CA PRO A 499 11.44 29.19 0.66
C PRO A 499 11.59 29.35 2.18
N ASP A 500 12.02 30.52 2.67
CA ASP A 500 12.36 30.80 4.08
C ASP A 500 11.19 31.11 5.02
N VAL A 501 9.93 31.15 4.56
CA VAL A 501 8.75 31.38 5.43
C VAL A 501 7.79 30.19 5.43
N ARG A 502 8.29 28.99 5.15
CA ARG A 502 7.62 27.79 5.68
C ARG A 502 8.06 27.69 7.13
N GLU A 503 7.15 27.91 8.08
CA GLU A 503 7.40 27.53 9.47
C GLU A 503 8.00 26.12 9.45
N GLU A 504 9.24 25.97 9.89
CA GLU A 504 9.94 24.69 9.85
C GLU A 504 9.25 23.80 10.90
N ILE A 505 8.31 22.96 10.45
CA ILE A 505 7.53 22.11 11.35
C ILE A 505 8.46 20.99 11.84
N LYS A 506 8.98 21.18 13.05
CA LYS A 506 9.78 20.20 13.78
C LYS A 506 8.90 19.43 14.74
N PHE A 507 9.22 18.16 14.92
CA PHE A 507 8.60 17.29 15.91
C PHE A 507 9.64 16.28 16.39
N ASP A 508 9.57 15.92 17.66
CA ASP A 508 10.57 15.00 18.22
C ASP A 508 10.18 13.54 17.95
N TYR A 509 8.88 13.24 17.95
CA TYR A 509 8.38 11.87 17.84
C TYR A 509 7.42 11.67 16.68
N ALA A 510 7.51 10.50 16.06
CA ALA A 510 6.53 9.96 15.15
C ALA A 510 6.02 8.60 15.66
N ILE A 511 4.76 8.29 15.37
CA ILE A 511 4.19 6.96 15.61
C ILE A 511 4.31 6.17 14.32
N VAL A 512 4.92 4.99 14.37
CA VAL A 512 5.05 4.06 13.26
C VAL A 512 4.13 2.87 13.53
N PRO A 513 2.92 2.80 12.94
CA PRO A 513 1.91 1.81 13.34
C PRO A 513 2.37 0.36 13.26
N TYR A 514 3.23 0.05 12.28
CA TYR A 514 3.83 -1.27 12.12
C TYR A 514 4.58 -1.75 13.37
N TYR A 515 5.22 -0.83 14.11
CA TYR A 515 5.97 -1.13 15.34
C TYR A 515 5.16 -0.91 16.64
N LEU A 516 3.88 -0.58 16.55
CA LEU A 516 3.03 -0.56 17.73
C LEU A 516 2.93 -1.97 18.33
N PRO A 517 2.74 -2.10 19.66
CA PRO A 517 2.42 -3.39 20.24
C PRO A 517 1.04 -3.86 19.77
N LEU A 518 0.85 -5.17 19.68
CA LEU A 518 -0.48 -5.78 19.53
C LEU A 518 -1.25 -5.64 20.84
N ILE A 519 -2.54 -5.30 20.75
CA ILE A 519 -3.39 -5.29 21.95
C ILE A 519 -3.66 -6.73 22.37
N ASN A 520 -3.39 -7.04 23.64
CA ASN A 520 -3.70 -8.36 24.18
C ASN A 520 -5.22 -8.56 24.33
N GLN A 521 -5.66 -9.81 24.46
CA GLN A 521 -7.09 -10.13 24.44
C GLN A 521 -7.85 -9.55 25.64
N ASN A 522 -7.24 -9.49 26.82
CA ASN A 522 -7.88 -8.98 28.03
C ASN A 522 -8.08 -7.46 27.93
N GLU A 523 -7.02 -6.72 27.58
CA GLU A 523 -7.08 -5.28 27.34
C GLU A 523 -8.10 -4.96 26.25
N ARG A 524 -8.13 -5.74 25.15
CA ARG A 524 -9.11 -5.55 24.08
C ARG A 524 -10.55 -5.68 24.59
N GLN A 525 -10.84 -6.69 25.41
CA GLN A 525 -12.17 -6.89 25.98
C GLN A 525 -12.55 -5.74 26.92
N ASP A 526 -11.61 -5.29 27.75
CA ASP A 526 -11.81 -4.16 28.65
C ASP A 526 -12.06 -2.86 27.89
N GLU A 527 -11.28 -2.57 26.85
CA GLU A 527 -11.47 -1.40 25.99
C GLU A 527 -12.78 -1.48 25.21
N MET A 528 -13.15 -2.65 24.68
CA MET A 528 -14.42 -2.85 23.98
C MET A 528 -15.62 -2.66 24.93
N LYS A 529 -15.52 -3.17 26.17
CA LYS A 529 -16.54 -2.96 27.19
C LYS A 529 -16.62 -1.49 27.58
N HIS A 530 -15.50 -0.82 27.77
CA HIS A 530 -15.45 0.61 28.08
C HIS A 530 -15.99 1.46 26.92
N PHE A 531 -15.69 1.09 25.68
CA PHE A 531 -16.21 1.72 24.48
C PHE A 531 -17.73 1.58 24.42
N THR A 532 -18.25 0.36 24.51
CA THR A 532 -19.70 0.10 24.44
C THR A 532 -20.47 0.67 25.63
N ASN A 533 -19.83 0.77 26.80
CA ASN A 533 -20.41 1.42 27.97
C ASN A 533 -20.65 2.92 27.69
N GLY A 534 -21.92 3.32 27.76
CA GLY A 534 -22.34 4.70 27.56
C GLY A 534 -22.46 5.13 26.09
N LEU A 535 -22.31 4.20 25.13
CA LEU A 535 -22.70 4.46 23.75
C LEU A 535 -24.17 4.12 23.51
N LYS A 536 -24.84 5.01 22.79
CA LYS A 536 -26.14 4.75 22.19
C LYS A 536 -25.97 4.63 20.69
N ASN A 537 -26.91 3.93 20.04
CA ASN A 537 -26.97 3.80 18.59
C ASN A 537 -25.65 3.38 17.94
N ILE A 538 -25.21 2.14 18.18
CA ILE A 538 -23.97 1.64 17.58
C ILE A 538 -24.25 1.08 16.19
N ILE A 539 -23.43 1.47 15.22
CA ILE A 539 -23.33 0.87 13.88
C ILE A 539 -22.00 0.13 13.82
N ILE A 540 -22.04 -1.15 13.40
CA ILE A 540 -20.86 -1.99 13.31
C ILE A 540 -20.75 -2.51 11.88
N VAL A 541 -19.66 -2.14 11.23
CA VAL A 541 -19.35 -2.49 9.85
C VAL A 541 -18.13 -3.41 9.84
N ARG A 542 -18.18 -4.46 9.02
CA ARG A 542 -17.06 -5.37 8.82
C ARG A 542 -16.68 -5.43 7.34
N TYR A 543 -15.39 -5.29 7.12
CA TYR A 543 -14.70 -5.70 5.91
C TYR A 543 -14.10 -7.08 6.15
N SER A 544 -14.36 -8.03 5.28
CA SER A 544 -13.73 -9.34 5.31
C SER A 544 -13.20 -9.76 3.94
N SER A 545 -12.03 -10.38 3.91
CA SER A 545 -11.40 -10.97 2.73
C SER A 545 -10.70 -12.26 3.14
N GLN A 546 -10.42 -13.11 2.17
CA GLN A 546 -9.52 -14.26 2.39
C GLN A 546 -8.09 -13.79 2.69
N SER A 547 -7.70 -12.64 2.13
CA SER A 547 -6.42 -11.99 2.40
C SER A 547 -6.59 -10.48 2.32
N LEU A 548 -6.39 -9.79 3.43
CA LEU A 548 -6.26 -8.34 3.45
C LEU A 548 -4.91 -7.94 2.85
N PRO A 549 -4.85 -6.84 2.07
CA PRO A 549 -3.59 -6.28 1.63
C PRO A 549 -2.67 -5.98 2.81
N LEU A 550 -1.41 -6.38 2.69
CA LEU A 550 -0.39 -6.12 3.71
C LEU A 550 -0.32 -4.61 4.02
N GLY A 551 -0.32 -4.28 5.31
CA GLY A 551 -0.30 -2.90 5.81
C GLY A 551 -1.51 -2.05 5.53
N LEU A 552 -2.63 -2.62 5.04
CA LEU A 552 -3.86 -1.86 4.83
C LEU A 552 -4.27 -1.06 6.07
N PHE A 553 -4.28 -1.71 7.23
CA PHE A 553 -4.70 -1.09 8.48
C PHE A 553 -3.73 0.00 8.95
N HIS A 554 -2.41 -0.21 8.80
CA HIS A 554 -1.38 0.77 9.15
C HIS A 554 -1.45 2.01 8.25
N ARG A 555 -1.57 1.82 6.93
CA ARG A 555 -1.71 2.93 5.97
C ARG A 555 -3.01 3.67 6.16
N PHE A 556 -4.09 2.95 6.45
CA PHE A 556 -5.36 3.56 6.82
C PHE A 556 -5.23 4.40 8.08
N SER A 557 -4.60 3.90 9.14
CA SER A 557 -4.51 4.64 10.39
C SER A 557 -3.70 5.94 10.25
N VAL A 558 -2.60 5.90 9.50
CA VAL A 558 -1.80 7.10 9.17
C VAL A 558 -2.63 8.08 8.34
N SER A 559 -3.27 7.59 7.27
CA SER A 559 -4.00 8.46 6.36
C SER A 559 -5.23 9.08 7.03
N ALA A 560 -5.95 8.31 7.84
CA ALA A 560 -7.15 8.75 8.54
C ALA A 560 -6.83 9.83 9.57
N ILE A 561 -5.78 9.68 10.39
CA ILE A 561 -5.40 10.71 11.38
C ILE A 561 -4.89 11.99 10.72
N LEU A 562 -4.26 11.89 9.54
CA LEU A 562 -3.81 13.06 8.78
C LEU A 562 -4.98 13.80 8.13
N ARG A 563 -5.99 13.09 7.60
CA ARG A 563 -6.97 13.66 6.65
C ARG A 563 -8.39 13.82 7.18
N LEU A 564 -8.81 12.97 8.11
CA LEU A 564 -10.18 13.00 8.63
C LEU A 564 -10.24 13.82 9.93
N ASN A 565 -11.42 14.32 10.30
CA ASN A 565 -11.64 15.06 11.55
C ASN A 565 -11.75 14.10 12.76
N ILE A 566 -10.73 13.25 12.92
CA ILE A 566 -10.66 12.25 13.99
C ILE A 566 -9.44 12.50 14.87
N ILE A 567 -9.55 12.07 16.12
CA ILE A 567 -8.49 12.11 17.12
C ILE A 567 -8.34 10.70 17.69
N TYR A 568 -7.13 10.17 17.68
CA TYR A 568 -6.83 8.90 18.34
C TYR A 568 -6.63 9.12 19.83
N LYS A 569 -7.40 8.38 20.64
CA LYS A 569 -7.20 8.29 22.08
C LYS A 569 -6.20 7.20 22.41
N LYS A 570 -6.31 6.06 21.72
CA LYS A 570 -5.39 4.94 21.86
C LYS A 570 -5.20 4.26 20.50
N HIS A 571 -3.99 3.78 20.25
CA HIS A 571 -3.63 3.16 18.98
C HIS A 571 -2.60 2.06 19.25
N TRP A 572 -2.96 0.85 18.86
CA TRP A 572 -2.14 -0.35 18.81
C TRP A 572 -2.02 -0.82 17.38
N ASN A 573 -1.13 -1.77 17.13
CA ASN A 573 -0.91 -2.30 15.78
C ASN A 573 -2.21 -2.75 15.10
N ASN A 574 -3.08 -3.43 15.84
CA ASN A 574 -4.29 -4.04 15.34
C ASN A 574 -5.60 -3.45 15.91
N PHE A 575 -5.52 -2.30 16.59
CA PHE A 575 -6.66 -1.70 17.29
C PHE A 575 -6.53 -0.17 17.40
N ILE A 576 -7.60 0.55 17.10
CA ILE A 576 -7.68 2.01 17.18
C ILE A 576 -8.92 2.40 17.95
N LEU A 577 -8.76 3.26 18.96
CA LEU A 577 -9.85 3.93 19.65
C LEU A 577 -9.73 5.44 19.41
N GLY A 578 -10.79 6.05 18.93
CA GLY A 578 -10.80 7.49 18.66
C GLY A 578 -12.17 8.13 18.79
N GLU A 579 -12.17 9.44 18.60
CA GLU A 579 -13.36 10.27 18.60
C GLU A 579 -13.31 11.27 17.44
N HIS A 580 -14.47 11.80 17.09
CA HIS A 580 -14.56 12.93 16.16
C HIS A 580 -14.16 14.22 16.87
N GLU A 581 -13.45 15.12 16.16
CA GLU A 581 -12.88 16.33 16.74
C GLU A 581 -13.92 17.31 17.29
N GLU A 582 -15.06 17.42 16.62
CA GLU A 582 -16.11 18.42 16.94
C GLU A 582 -17.43 17.81 17.41
N LYS A 583 -17.59 16.48 17.27
CA LYS A 583 -18.87 15.81 17.47
C LYS A 583 -18.69 14.70 18.49
N ASP A 584 -19.73 14.48 19.29
CA ASP A 584 -19.73 13.54 20.40
C ASP A 584 -19.90 12.07 19.94
N VAL A 585 -19.05 11.66 19.00
CA VAL A 585 -19.05 10.35 18.34
C VAL A 585 -17.71 9.70 18.55
N ARG A 586 -17.75 8.46 19.04
CA ARG A 586 -16.58 7.60 19.21
C ARG A 586 -16.58 6.51 18.16
N PHE A 587 -15.39 6.13 17.73
CA PHE A 587 -15.19 4.98 16.88
C PHE A 587 -14.10 4.08 17.43
N LEU A 588 -14.23 2.80 17.11
CA LEU A 588 -13.26 1.76 17.41
C LEU A 588 -13.05 0.96 16.14
N MET A 589 -11.80 0.72 15.78
CA MET A 589 -11.46 -0.18 14.67
C MET A 589 -10.53 -1.28 15.15
N GLU A 590 -10.80 -2.50 14.73
CA GLU A 590 -9.96 -3.66 15.04
C GLU A 590 -9.72 -4.53 13.80
N THR A 591 -8.59 -5.23 13.80
CA THR A 591 -8.22 -6.12 12.70
C THR A 591 -7.41 -7.31 13.22
N ASP A 592 -7.35 -8.37 12.42
CA ASP A 592 -6.38 -9.45 12.54
C ASP A 592 -5.24 -9.34 11.50
N HIS A 593 -5.20 -8.23 10.74
CA HIS A 593 -4.33 -7.95 9.59
C HIS A 593 -4.46 -8.90 8.40
N ARG A 594 -5.24 -9.97 8.52
CA ARG A 594 -5.25 -11.07 7.56
C ARG A 594 -6.58 -11.24 6.87
N THR A 595 -7.66 -11.18 7.62
CA THR A 595 -8.98 -11.57 7.11
C THR A 595 -10.06 -10.53 7.34
N TYR A 596 -9.95 -9.65 8.35
CA TYR A 596 -10.99 -8.66 8.58
C TYR A 596 -10.53 -7.33 9.17
N VAL A 597 -11.34 -6.31 8.94
CA VAL A 597 -11.35 -5.05 9.69
C VAL A 597 -12.78 -4.79 10.13
N ILE A 598 -12.98 -4.55 11.42
CA ILE A 598 -14.29 -4.17 11.98
C ILE A 598 -14.20 -2.72 12.43
N CYS A 599 -15.22 -1.93 12.09
CA CYS A 599 -15.38 -0.55 12.53
C CYS A 599 -16.69 -0.43 13.33
N HIS A 600 -16.56 -0.07 14.60
CA HIS A 600 -17.67 0.30 15.47
C HIS A 600 -17.75 1.82 15.51
N CYS A 601 -18.94 2.38 15.35
CA CYS A 601 -19.18 3.81 15.48
C CYS A 601 -20.46 4.03 16.27
N GLY A 602 -20.41 4.92 17.26
CA GLY A 602 -21.55 5.20 18.12
C GLY A 602 -21.43 6.56 18.81
N THR A 603 -22.52 7.01 19.40
CA THR A 603 -22.59 8.33 20.03
C THR A 603 -22.63 8.20 21.54
N ASN A 604 -22.13 9.21 22.24
CA ASN A 604 -22.15 9.27 23.70
C ASN A 604 -23.58 9.44 24.26
N ILE A 605 -23.66 9.71 25.57
CA ILE A 605 -24.88 9.67 26.39
C ILE A 605 -26.04 10.50 25.79
N VAL A 606 -25.73 11.57 25.05
CA VAL A 606 -26.70 12.35 24.30
C VAL A 606 -27.04 11.61 23.01
N GLU A 607 -28.31 11.24 22.84
CA GLU A 607 -28.80 10.59 21.61
C GLU A 607 -28.64 11.52 20.41
N GLN A 608 -27.52 11.37 19.73
CA GLN A 608 -27.35 11.86 18.38
C GLN A 608 -28.12 10.96 17.41
N SER A 609 -28.51 11.54 16.29
CA SER A 609 -29.27 10.81 15.28
C SER A 609 -28.37 9.80 14.55
N LEU A 610 -28.96 8.71 14.03
CA LEU A 610 -28.23 7.77 13.16
C LEU A 610 -27.61 8.48 11.94
N GLU A 611 -28.20 9.61 11.51
CA GLU A 611 -27.65 10.47 10.46
C GLU A 611 -26.30 11.07 10.86
N GLU A 612 -26.15 11.56 12.10
CA GLU A 612 -24.88 12.13 12.58
C GLU A 612 -23.78 11.06 12.65
N ILE A 613 -24.13 9.84 13.06
CA ILE A 613 -23.22 8.69 13.04
C ILE A 613 -22.76 8.41 11.61
N TRP A 614 -23.69 8.32 10.66
CA TRP A 614 -23.34 8.09 9.25
C TRP A 614 -22.53 9.22 8.63
N ASN A 615 -22.79 10.47 9.01
CA ASN A 615 -22.03 11.62 8.53
C ASN A 615 -20.54 11.58 8.94
N ILE A 616 -20.20 10.83 10.00
CA ILE A 616 -18.83 10.62 10.45
C ILE A 616 -18.29 9.27 9.96
N LEU A 617 -19.11 8.22 10.02
CA LEU A 617 -18.74 6.88 9.58
C LEU A 617 -18.50 6.83 8.07
N MET A 618 -19.31 7.50 7.24
CA MET A 618 -19.13 7.45 5.79
C MET A 618 -17.79 7.99 5.31
N PRO A 619 -17.30 9.16 5.77
CA PRO A 619 -15.93 9.60 5.46
C PRO A 619 -14.86 8.56 5.83
N ILE A 620 -14.99 7.90 6.99
CA ILE A 620 -14.06 6.86 7.44
C ILE A 620 -14.10 5.66 6.48
N LEU A 621 -15.30 5.15 6.18
CA LEU A 621 -15.49 4.00 5.28
C LEU A 621 -15.03 4.32 3.86
N ASN A 622 -15.42 5.47 3.30
CA ASN A 622 -15.01 5.90 1.97
C ASN A 622 -13.49 6.04 1.88
N HIS A 623 -12.85 6.59 2.91
CA HIS A 623 -11.40 6.71 2.93
C HIS A 623 -10.71 5.34 3.03
N PHE A 624 -11.28 4.41 3.80
CA PHE A 624 -10.83 3.02 3.84
C PHE A 624 -10.92 2.36 2.45
N GLU A 625 -12.05 2.50 1.74
CA GLU A 625 -12.23 1.98 0.37
C GLU A 625 -11.25 2.57 -0.64
N ILE A 626 -10.90 3.86 -0.51
CA ILE A 626 -9.91 4.50 -1.38
C ILE A 626 -8.53 3.85 -1.17
N ILE A 627 -8.12 3.64 0.09
CA ILE A 627 -6.83 3.02 0.39
C ILE A 627 -6.83 1.56 -0.07
N LEU A 628 -7.94 0.86 0.18
CA LEU A 628 -8.17 -0.51 -0.24
C LEU A 628 -7.97 -0.68 -1.75
N THR A 629 -8.65 0.15 -2.53
CA THR A 629 -8.60 0.16 -4.00
C THR A 629 -7.21 0.53 -4.52
N ASN A 630 -6.49 1.41 -3.82
CA ASN A 630 -5.12 1.79 -4.21
C ASN A 630 -4.11 0.67 -3.96
N LEU A 631 -4.26 -0.07 -2.85
CA LEU A 631 -3.33 -1.14 -2.48
C LEU A 631 -3.60 -2.42 -3.26
N ALA A 632 -4.87 -2.82 -3.34
CA ALA A 632 -5.33 -4.02 -4.03
C ALA A 632 -6.61 -3.71 -4.80
N PRO A 633 -6.51 -3.15 -6.02
CA PRO A 633 -7.67 -2.76 -6.85
C PRO A 633 -8.61 -3.93 -7.15
N SER A 634 -8.07 -5.14 -7.01
CA SER A 634 -8.71 -6.38 -7.41
C SER A 634 -9.14 -7.24 -6.26
N ASN A 635 -8.82 -6.87 -5.01
CA ASN A 635 -9.20 -7.71 -3.90
C ASN A 635 -10.70 -7.66 -3.67
N LEU A 636 -11.23 -8.83 -3.33
CA LEU A 636 -12.65 -9.02 -3.10
C LEU A 636 -12.86 -8.93 -1.60
N PHE A 637 -13.66 -7.94 -1.22
CA PHE A 637 -14.00 -7.72 0.18
C PHE A 637 -15.51 -7.84 0.34
N ASP A 638 -15.88 -8.69 1.26
CA ASP A 638 -17.22 -8.70 1.80
C ASP A 638 -17.37 -7.52 2.75
N ARG A 639 -18.48 -6.83 2.55
CA ARG A 639 -18.89 -5.64 3.27
C ARG A 639 -20.13 -6.02 4.01
N SER A 640 -20.13 -5.94 5.32
CA SER A 640 -21.31 -6.28 6.09
C SER A 640 -21.60 -5.36 7.25
N VAL A 641 -22.89 -5.17 7.56
CA VAL A 641 -23.36 -4.48 8.76
C VAL A 641 -23.91 -5.50 9.74
N GLN A 642 -23.57 -5.35 11.01
CA GLN A 642 -24.08 -6.21 12.07
C GLN A 642 -25.56 -5.93 12.37
N CYS A 643 -26.37 -6.98 12.48
CA CYS A 643 -27.75 -6.88 12.93
C CYS A 643 -27.80 -6.48 14.42
N PRO A 644 -28.56 -5.44 14.79
CA PRO A 644 -28.66 -5.00 16.18
C PRO A 644 -29.34 -6.03 17.10
N HIS A 645 -30.16 -6.93 16.53
CA HIS A 645 -30.92 -7.94 17.29
C HIS A 645 -30.13 -9.23 17.53
N CYS A 646 -29.64 -9.89 16.47
CA CYS A 646 -28.92 -11.16 16.61
C CYS A 646 -27.40 -11.03 16.71
N LYS A 647 -26.84 -9.83 16.51
CA LYS A 647 -25.39 -9.56 16.52
C LYS A 647 -24.58 -10.27 15.43
N GLU A 648 -25.25 -10.85 14.44
CA GLU A 648 -24.61 -11.43 13.26
C GLU A 648 -24.47 -10.42 12.12
N PHE A 649 -23.42 -10.58 11.30
CA PHE A 649 -23.18 -9.77 10.10
C PHE A 649 -24.05 -10.25 8.94
N SER A 650 -25.31 -9.82 8.92
CA SER A 650 -26.35 -10.34 8.00
C SER A 650 -26.68 -9.43 6.81
N PHE A 651 -26.21 -8.19 6.84
CA PHE A 651 -26.53 -7.15 5.84
C PHE A 651 -25.30 -6.94 4.97
N MET A 652 -25.39 -7.17 3.66
CA MET A 652 -24.26 -7.23 2.73
C MET A 652 -24.07 -5.95 1.90
N GLY A 653 -23.38 -4.96 2.48
CA GLY A 653 -22.85 -3.79 1.76
C GLY A 653 -23.89 -2.75 1.41
N GLU A 654 -25.02 -2.72 2.11
CA GLU A 654 -26.18 -1.86 1.84
C GLU A 654 -25.84 -0.36 1.75
N TRP A 655 -24.81 0.09 2.45
CA TRP A 655 -24.39 1.49 2.45
C TRP A 655 -23.67 1.91 1.17
N THR A 656 -23.18 0.97 0.36
CA THR A 656 -22.52 1.29 -0.91
C THR A 656 -23.52 1.63 -2.01
N THR A 657 -24.77 1.14 -1.88
CA THR A 657 -25.87 1.38 -2.84
C THR A 657 -27.10 1.98 -2.14
N PRO A 658 -26.95 3.16 -1.52
CA PRO A 658 -27.92 3.69 -0.56
C PRO A 658 -29.30 3.96 -1.14
N LYS A 659 -29.39 4.27 -2.43
CA LYS A 659 -30.63 4.65 -3.11
C LYS A 659 -31.71 3.56 -3.06
N GLU A 660 -31.31 2.28 -3.10
CA GLU A 660 -32.26 1.15 -3.09
C GLU A 660 -32.96 1.03 -1.73
N LEU A 661 -32.23 1.31 -0.64
CA LEU A 661 -32.70 1.08 0.72
C LEU A 661 -33.27 2.32 1.39
N GLN A 662 -32.84 3.50 0.97
CA GLN A 662 -33.38 4.76 1.46
C GLN A 662 -34.90 4.92 1.23
N CYS A 663 -35.46 4.20 0.25
CA CYS A 663 -36.89 4.16 -0.04
C CYS A 663 -37.68 3.24 0.90
N ILE A 664 -37.02 2.32 1.60
CA ILE A 664 -37.63 1.33 2.48
C ILE A 664 -37.44 1.83 3.93
N LYS A 665 -38.37 1.53 4.84
CA LYS A 665 -38.21 1.88 6.27
C LYS A 665 -37.47 0.79 7.04
N MET A 666 -37.87 -0.46 6.82
CA MET A 666 -37.36 -1.62 7.54
C MET A 666 -36.88 -2.69 6.57
N LYS A 667 -35.79 -3.37 6.88
CA LYS A 667 -35.31 -4.56 6.16
C LYS A 667 -35.24 -5.74 7.12
N ALA A 668 -35.83 -6.86 6.74
CA ALA A 668 -35.75 -8.08 7.53
C ALA A 668 -34.32 -8.66 7.50
N CYS A 669 -33.80 -9.05 8.66
CA CYS A 669 -32.55 -9.79 8.78
C CYS A 669 -32.76 -11.22 8.22
N LEU A 670 -31.89 -11.66 7.31
CA LEU A 670 -31.97 -13.00 6.72
C LEU A 670 -31.70 -14.13 7.73
N LEU A 671 -30.99 -13.84 8.83
CA LEU A 671 -30.62 -14.85 9.82
C LEU A 671 -31.64 -15.01 10.94
N CYS A 672 -32.21 -13.90 11.45
CA CYS A 672 -33.14 -13.95 12.59
C CYS A 672 -34.57 -13.51 12.26
N GLY A 673 -34.84 -13.08 11.02
CA GLY A 673 -36.16 -12.62 10.56
C GLY A 673 -36.63 -11.27 11.12
N GLN A 674 -35.89 -10.67 12.06
CA GLN A 674 -36.28 -9.41 12.69
C GLN A 674 -36.14 -8.23 11.72
N ASN A 675 -37.10 -7.31 11.77
CA ASN A 675 -37.09 -6.08 10.98
C ASN A 675 -36.13 -5.06 11.59
N VAL A 676 -35.12 -4.66 10.82
CA VAL A 676 -34.12 -3.65 11.20
C VAL A 676 -34.41 -2.34 10.48
N ASP A 677 -34.35 -1.23 11.22
CA ASP A 677 -34.45 0.11 10.64
C ASP A 677 -33.32 0.33 9.63
N THR A 678 -33.69 0.68 8.40
CA THR A 678 -32.74 0.98 7.31
C THR A 678 -31.79 2.11 7.65
N ALA A 679 -32.16 3.05 8.54
CA ALA A 679 -31.26 4.10 9.02
C ALA A 679 -30.05 3.56 9.79
N ARG A 680 -30.10 2.30 10.28
CA ARG A 680 -28.94 1.62 10.88
C ARG A 680 -28.05 0.92 9.85
N LEU A 681 -28.56 0.73 8.63
CA LEU A 681 -27.89 -0.01 7.56
C LEU A 681 -27.27 0.92 6.52
N VAL A 682 -27.85 2.12 6.36
CA VAL A 682 -27.41 3.11 5.39
C VAL A 682 -27.70 4.54 5.83
N GLN A 683 -26.91 5.49 5.31
CA GLN A 683 -27.13 6.91 5.53
C GLN A 683 -28.56 7.32 5.09
N PRO A 684 -29.35 7.97 5.97
CA PRO A 684 -30.67 8.47 5.63
C PRO A 684 -30.65 9.50 4.49
N ASN A 685 -31.72 9.56 3.68
CA ASN A 685 -31.83 10.48 2.54
C ASN A 685 -32.22 11.90 2.99
N GLU A 686 -31.49 12.93 2.55
CA GLU A 686 -31.77 14.34 2.86
C GLU A 686 -33.16 14.82 2.38
N SER A 687 -33.80 14.13 1.42
CA SER A 687 -35.15 14.49 0.97
C SER A 687 -36.26 14.15 1.98
N LYS A 688 -36.11 13.06 2.75
CA LYS A 688 -36.99 12.75 3.90
C LYS A 688 -36.86 13.82 5.00
N ARG A 689 -35.69 14.47 5.10
CA ARG A 689 -35.40 15.58 6.03
C ARG A 689 -36.37 16.75 5.86
N ARG A 690 -36.65 17.18 4.61
CA ARG A 690 -37.60 18.28 4.37
C ARG A 690 -39.04 17.86 4.67
N SER A 691 -39.44 16.65 4.32
CA SER A 691 -40.83 16.23 4.53
C SER A 691 -41.12 15.90 5.99
N GLU A 692 -40.21 15.24 6.71
CA GLU A 692 -40.38 14.92 8.13
C GLU A 692 -40.22 16.14 9.03
N GLU A 693 -39.27 17.05 8.75
CA GLU A 693 -39.18 18.33 9.47
C GLU A 693 -40.40 19.21 9.19
N LEU A 694 -40.91 19.22 7.95
CA LEU A 694 -42.16 19.91 7.62
C LEU A 694 -43.34 19.27 8.37
N LEU A 695 -43.44 17.94 8.40
CA LEU A 695 -44.49 17.23 9.14
C LEU A 695 -44.37 17.44 10.65
N ARG A 696 -43.15 17.51 11.19
CA ARG A 696 -42.90 17.83 12.60
C ARG A 696 -43.34 19.25 12.93
N ARG A 697 -42.98 20.24 12.11
CA ARG A 697 -43.44 21.63 12.25
C ARG A 697 -44.96 21.76 12.12
N ILE A 698 -45.59 20.96 11.25
CA ILE A 698 -47.05 20.88 11.12
C ILE A 698 -47.67 20.31 12.40
N ARG A 699 -47.14 19.22 12.95
CA ARG A 699 -47.62 18.61 14.21
C ARG A 699 -47.44 19.54 15.41
N GLU A 700 -46.29 20.21 15.51
CA GLU A 700 -46.02 21.21 16.56
C GLU A 700 -46.97 22.41 16.46
N ARG A 701 -47.29 22.88 15.24
CA ARG A 701 -48.33 23.89 15.03
C ARG A 701 -49.71 23.39 15.43
N HIS A 702 -50.07 22.16 15.05
CA HIS A 702 -51.36 21.60 15.45
C HIS A 702 -51.46 21.45 16.96
N ALA A 703 -50.44 20.92 17.64
CA ALA A 703 -50.42 20.82 19.10
C ALA A 703 -50.55 22.19 19.78
N LYS A 704 -49.81 23.21 19.31
CA LYS A 704 -49.93 24.58 19.81
C LYS A 704 -51.31 25.19 19.56
N ASN A 705 -51.90 24.93 18.39
CA ASN A 705 -53.25 25.42 18.08
C ASN A 705 -54.32 24.70 18.90
N THR A 706 -54.19 23.40 19.17
CA THR A 706 -55.15 22.66 20.02
C THR A 706 -55.11 23.16 21.46
N ILE A 707 -53.92 23.48 21.99
CA ILE A 707 -53.78 24.09 23.32
C ILE A 707 -54.41 25.48 23.33
N LYS A 708 -54.13 26.32 22.32
CA LYS A 708 -54.69 27.67 22.24
C LYS A 708 -56.22 27.70 22.11
N VAL A 709 -56.79 26.78 21.34
CA VAL A 709 -58.26 26.65 21.21
C VAL A 709 -58.89 26.16 22.52
N SER A 710 -58.21 25.30 23.28
CA SER A 710 -58.68 24.89 24.63
C SER A 710 -58.69 26.08 25.59
N ASP A 711 -57.64 26.90 25.58
CA ASP A 711 -57.54 28.09 26.43
C ASP A 711 -58.58 29.16 26.05
N ASP A 712 -58.77 29.41 24.74
CA ASP A 712 -59.77 30.37 24.25
C ASP A 712 -61.21 29.91 24.58
N VAL A 713 -61.49 28.59 24.53
CA VAL A 713 -62.81 28.04 24.92
C VAL A 713 -63.03 28.16 26.42
N GLN A 714 -62.02 27.89 27.26
CA GLN A 714 -62.12 28.10 28.71
C GLN A 714 -62.29 29.58 29.07
N GLN A 715 -61.61 30.48 28.36
CA GLN A 715 -61.73 31.91 28.57
C GLN A 715 -63.11 32.44 28.14
N THR A 716 -63.66 31.93 27.02
CA THR A 716 -65.00 32.30 26.52
C THR A 716 -66.11 31.82 27.47
N ILE A 717 -65.98 30.60 28.02
CA ILE A 717 -66.91 30.06 29.04
C ILE A 717 -66.84 30.88 30.34
N SER A 718 -65.63 31.33 30.72
CA SER A 718 -65.43 32.18 31.90
C SER A 718 -66.02 33.59 31.73
N THR A 719 -65.94 34.17 30.53
CA THR A 719 -66.55 35.49 30.23
C THR A 719 -68.06 35.42 30.05
N ALA A 720 -68.61 34.30 29.54
CA ALA A 720 -70.06 34.12 29.42
C ALA A 720 -70.74 33.92 30.79
N ALA A 721 -70.04 33.34 31.77
CA ALA A 721 -70.55 33.22 33.14
C ALA A 721 -70.53 34.55 33.92
N ALA A 722 -69.69 35.52 33.52
CA ALA A 722 -69.58 36.83 34.17
C ALA A 722 -70.55 37.90 33.62
N ALA A 723 -71.18 37.66 32.46
CA ALA A 723 -72.00 38.67 31.76
C ALA A 723 -73.50 38.68 32.15
N THR A 724 -73.95 37.81 33.04
CA THR A 724 -75.39 37.68 33.40
C THR A 724 -75.79 38.50 34.64
N THR A 725 -74.98 39.45 35.10
CA THR A 725 -75.33 40.19 36.33
C THR A 725 -74.78 41.62 36.33
N THR A 726 -75.39 42.55 35.58
CA THR A 726 -75.51 43.97 36.02
C THR A 726 -76.30 44.87 35.04
N THR A 727 -77.35 45.50 35.59
CA THR A 727 -77.86 46.90 35.39
C THR A 727 -78.24 47.38 33.98
N THR A 728 -79.51 47.61 33.62
CA THR A 728 -80.46 48.71 33.97
C THR A 728 -79.92 50.15 34.03
N THR A 729 -80.53 51.01 33.17
CA THR A 729 -80.82 52.46 33.29
C THR A 729 -79.61 53.44 33.30
N THR A 730 -79.54 54.59 32.61
CA THR A 730 -80.44 55.46 31.80
C THR A 730 -79.59 56.59 31.17
N THR A 731 -79.92 57.03 29.93
CA THR A 731 -80.05 58.42 29.39
C THR A 731 -79.07 59.55 29.84
N THR A 732 -78.53 60.53 29.06
CA THR A 732 -78.97 61.27 27.85
C THR A 732 -77.85 62.25 27.39
N THR A 733 -77.71 62.52 26.06
CA THR A 733 -77.32 63.80 25.34
C THR A 733 -75.95 64.50 25.61
N HIS A 734 -75.22 65.17 24.68
CA HIS A 734 -75.44 65.70 23.31
C HIS A 734 -74.07 66.17 22.68
N LEU A 735 -73.96 66.08 21.33
CA LEU A 735 -73.38 67.03 20.32
C LEU A 735 -71.83 67.26 20.20
N LEU A 736 -71.23 66.91 19.04
CA LEU A 736 -70.82 67.76 17.87
C LEU A 736 -69.31 68.16 17.95
N VAL A 737 -68.45 68.26 16.93
CA VAL A 737 -68.51 68.44 15.46
C VAL A 737 -67.23 67.81 14.83
N SER A 738 -67.31 67.37 13.57
CA SER A 738 -66.24 67.11 12.57
C SER A 738 -65.45 68.40 12.19
N PRO A 739 -64.70 68.54 11.06
CA PRO A 739 -64.20 67.59 10.03
C PRO A 739 -62.65 67.70 9.87
N VAL A 740 -61.92 66.98 8.99
CA VAL A 740 -62.11 66.41 7.65
C VAL A 740 -61.40 65.07 7.57
#